data_AF-A0A945YGU1-F1
#
_entry.id   AF-A0A945YGU1-F1
#
_cell.length_a   1.000
_cell.length_b   1.000
_cell.length_c   1.000
_cell.angle_alpha   90.00
_cell.angle_beta   90.00
_cell.angle_gamma   90.00
#
_symmetry.space_group_name_H-M   'P 1'
#
loop_
_entity.id
_entity.type
_entity.pdbx_description
1 polymer ?
#
loop_
_entity_poly.entity_id
_entity_poly.type
_entity_poly.pdbx_seq_one_letter_code
_entity_poly.pdbx_strand_id
1 'polypeptide(L)'
;MKNILCILSVWAISFGFLSPLIAQDSSPSKAVPGGLSSKKGSGKIFPPNSKFLRVAGHDAYLALPEGVDAGQKTPWLWYCPSDYKLPGKLEQWMMKQCLDNGIAVAGIDVKGDFGTPAGRKIFTAFHKELTEKHGLTRKACMLARSYGGTQMYNWAAEHPESVACLAGIYPVCNLASYPGMKSAAGKYGMSEEEFARELKKHNPIDRLAPLAKAKVPIYHNTGDVDTLVPPKDNSFLVEERYKSMGGPMTVTIFEGQGHNYWTGFFEDQAMADFIIKHAKKTASALVEQPPVSTRSFGSMQKNLEPSRVLTYKTVGPRKLNLHLFHPEGFQASDQRPAYVVFHGGGWRSGSPRRFYPYAASLVPDGFVGISAEYRLTGRATTVFDCVKDGRAAIRYIRRHAKDLGIDPEQITVGGGSAGGHVALGTALFDTVEHADEDLGVSCKPNALVLLFSVLDTSPEGYGNKVIGAEWRTISPLHQIRPKMPPTLIFHGDKDSVAPYPTLMAFYKKMRDSKNVCELVLERGGVHGHINNDMKLFDDAANRTKAFLSKQQLGPSRPQKGTQADSIPKVLIIGDSISGGYSKSLIKLLEGKAEVTKLGAVAGYRIQKETFWHSRGEAKYLDFGSAKACIVDFERFGKHLEDTPYDVIHFNFGLNDIFRGRNGAWHNPVDQYAKDLAKIVTLLKANGAKVIWANITPIPANAPHNPEGDELIYNAAAAKVMKKHGIPINNLHSVVTKWEGYAEWKGGNDVHFSGAVYSKLAEQISEKILAEFEVSTEK
;
A
#
# COMPACT_ATOMS: atom_id res chain seq x y z
N MET A 1 51.21 -63.00 35.36
CA MET A 1 51.78 -63.45 34.07
C MET A 1 51.85 -62.25 33.13
N LYS A 2 52.74 -62.31 32.12
CA LYS A 2 52.85 -61.52 30.86
C LYS A 2 51.69 -60.51 30.57
N ASN A 3 51.94 -59.20 30.41
CA ASN A 3 52.53 -58.47 29.24
C ASN A 3 51.47 -58.16 28.14
N ILE A 4 51.43 -57.03 27.41
CA ILE A 4 52.31 -55.84 27.32
C ILE A 4 51.62 -54.64 26.58
N LEU A 5 51.90 -53.37 26.96
CA LEU A 5 51.76 -52.07 26.22
C LEU A 5 50.35 -51.72 25.60
N CYS A 6 49.97 -50.51 25.13
CA CYS A 6 50.50 -49.12 24.98
C CYS A 6 49.27 -48.16 24.72
N ILE A 7 49.26 -46.81 24.78
CA ILE A 7 50.13 -45.76 25.33
C ILE A 7 49.37 -44.41 25.46
N LEU A 8 49.85 -43.48 26.30
CA LEU A 8 49.55 -42.02 26.38
C LEU A 8 48.13 -41.53 26.75
N SER A 9 48.09 -40.25 27.17
CA SER A 9 47.18 -39.73 28.21
C SER A 9 47.02 -38.21 28.18
N VAL A 10 45.90 -37.67 28.69
CA VAL A 10 45.65 -36.21 28.82
C VAL A 10 44.83 -35.90 30.09
N TRP A 11 44.97 -34.67 30.64
CA TRP A 11 44.17 -33.98 31.69
C TRP A 11 44.38 -34.28 33.19
N ALA A 12 44.88 -33.28 33.92
CA ALA A 12 44.26 -32.60 35.09
C ALA A 12 45.13 -31.36 35.46
N ILE A 13 44.66 -30.11 35.39
CA ILE A 13 43.87 -29.34 36.39
C ILE A 13 44.64 -29.08 37.71
N SER A 14 44.85 -27.79 38.03
CA SER A 14 45.30 -27.28 39.34
C SER A 14 44.61 -25.96 39.72
N PHE A 15 44.45 -25.71 41.02
CA PHE A 15 43.89 -24.51 41.65
C PHE A 15 45.00 -23.47 42.01
N GLY A 16 44.60 -22.24 42.35
CA GLY A 16 45.41 -21.36 43.23
C GLY A 16 45.31 -19.85 42.95
N PHE A 17 44.99 -19.06 43.98
CA PHE A 17 45.07 -17.60 44.00
C PHE A 17 46.15 -17.15 44.99
N LEU A 18 46.89 -16.06 44.69
CA LEU A 18 47.38 -15.09 45.68
C LEU A 18 47.80 -13.76 44.98
N SER A 19 48.16 -12.73 45.75
CA SER A 19 48.59 -11.37 45.34
C SER A 19 49.52 -10.81 46.46
N PRO A 20 49.97 -9.53 46.53
CA PRO A 20 49.82 -8.33 45.66
C PRO A 20 51.16 -7.51 45.47
N LEU A 21 51.07 -6.16 45.35
CA LEU A 21 52.12 -5.08 45.36
C LEU A 21 52.79 -4.71 44.00
N ILE A 22 52.67 -3.45 43.50
CA ILE A 22 53.46 -2.19 43.73
C ILE A 22 54.79 -2.17 42.92
N ALA A 23 55.20 -1.15 42.14
CA ALA A 23 54.76 0.26 41.97
C ALA A 23 54.82 0.78 40.50
N GLN A 24 54.56 2.08 40.34
CA GLN A 24 54.74 2.94 39.15
C GLN A 24 56.23 3.21 38.80
N ASP A 25 56.63 3.82 37.69
CA ASP A 25 55.92 4.52 36.58
C ASP A 25 56.67 4.17 35.23
N SER A 26 56.65 4.85 34.07
CA SER A 26 56.15 6.17 33.63
C SER A 26 55.89 6.24 32.10
N SER A 27 55.53 7.46 31.65
CA SER A 27 55.59 7.97 30.26
C SER A 27 54.48 7.51 29.29
N PRO A 28 53.94 8.42 28.44
CA PRO A 28 52.62 8.21 27.84
C PRO A 28 52.64 7.50 26.48
N SER A 29 51.77 6.49 26.32
CA SER A 29 51.37 5.98 25.01
C SER A 29 49.86 6.09 24.81
N LYS A 30 49.45 6.32 23.55
CA LYS A 30 48.13 6.85 23.16
C LYS A 30 46.98 5.91 23.53
N ALA A 31 45.89 6.46 24.06
CA ALA A 31 44.65 5.73 24.25
C ALA A 31 44.06 5.27 22.92
N VAL A 32 43.64 3.99 22.85
CA VAL A 32 42.80 3.46 21.77
C VAL A 32 41.52 2.91 22.41
N PRO A 33 40.39 3.64 22.35
CA PRO A 33 39.11 3.17 22.86
C PRO A 33 38.40 2.28 21.82
N GLY A 34 37.73 1.22 22.28
CA GLY A 34 36.84 0.40 21.45
C GLY A 34 37.28 -1.06 21.33
N GLY A 35 36.77 -1.90 22.23
CA GLY A 35 37.00 -3.34 22.22
C GLY A 35 35.77 -4.08 22.71
N LEU A 36 34.83 -4.36 21.80
CA LEU A 36 33.75 -5.31 22.06
C LEU A 36 34.33 -6.69 22.35
N SER A 37 33.72 -7.43 23.27
CA SER A 37 33.86 -8.89 23.27
C SER A 37 33.07 -9.46 22.10
N SER A 38 33.63 -9.36 20.89
CA SER A 38 33.07 -9.83 19.62
C SER A 38 33.09 -11.36 19.47
N LYS A 39 32.80 -12.07 20.57
CA LYS A 39 32.64 -13.53 20.56
C LYS A 39 31.37 -13.91 19.79
N LYS A 40 31.55 -14.30 18.53
CA LYS A 40 30.77 -15.37 17.89
C LYS A 40 30.65 -16.52 18.90
N GLY A 41 29.51 -16.64 19.58
CA GLY A 41 29.33 -17.57 20.70
C GLY A 41 28.28 -17.17 21.75
N SER A 42 27.90 -15.89 21.85
CA SER A 42 26.84 -15.47 22.80
C SER A 42 25.41 -15.83 22.38
N GLY A 43 25.18 -16.09 21.09
CA GLY A 43 23.84 -16.32 20.53
C GLY A 43 23.01 -15.05 20.29
N LYS A 44 23.47 -13.88 20.73
CA LYS A 44 22.90 -12.58 20.32
C LYS A 44 23.10 -12.40 18.81
N ILE A 45 22.08 -11.89 18.12
CA ILE A 45 22.10 -11.47 16.72
C ILE A 45 21.68 -10.00 16.70
N PHE A 46 22.61 -9.12 16.33
CA PHE A 46 22.35 -7.69 16.22
C PHE A 46 21.94 -7.34 14.78
N PRO A 47 21.13 -6.30 14.57
CA PRO A 47 20.78 -5.84 13.22
C PRO A 47 22.01 -5.44 12.40
N PRO A 48 21.91 -5.42 11.05
CA PRO A 48 22.93 -4.85 10.18
C PRO A 48 23.36 -3.45 10.61
N ASN A 49 24.61 -3.09 10.35
CA ASN A 49 25.18 -1.76 10.61
C ASN A 49 25.12 -1.31 12.09
N SER A 50 24.98 -2.26 13.03
CA SER A 50 25.05 -1.99 14.48
C SER A 50 26.42 -1.45 14.90
N LYS A 51 26.44 -0.19 15.34
CA LYS A 51 27.46 0.37 16.24
C LYS A 51 27.18 -0.09 17.66
N PHE A 52 28.20 -0.11 18.51
CA PHE A 52 28.06 -0.50 19.92
C PHE A 52 28.65 0.56 20.84
N LEU A 53 28.06 0.70 22.02
CA LEU A 53 28.27 1.79 22.96
C LEU A 53 28.42 1.23 24.38
N ARG A 54 29.11 1.98 25.25
CA ARG A 54 29.17 1.72 26.69
C ARG A 54 28.54 2.89 27.43
N VAL A 55 27.38 2.69 28.06
CA VAL A 55 26.59 3.78 28.65
C VAL A 55 26.26 3.46 30.10
N ALA A 56 26.54 4.39 31.02
CA ALA A 56 26.43 4.19 32.47
C ALA A 56 27.14 2.91 32.99
N GLY A 57 28.19 2.44 32.31
CA GLY A 57 28.88 1.19 32.64
C GLY A 57 28.24 -0.09 32.09
N HIS A 58 27.20 0.00 31.27
CA HIS A 58 26.48 -1.12 30.64
C HIS A 58 26.70 -1.16 29.11
N ASP A 59 26.58 -2.35 28.51
CA ASP A 59 26.74 -2.57 27.08
C ASP A 59 25.46 -2.25 26.31
N ALA A 60 25.59 -1.55 25.18
CA ALA A 60 24.48 -1.14 24.34
C ALA A 60 24.84 -1.19 22.85
N TYR A 61 23.82 -1.15 21.99
CA TYR A 61 23.97 -1.08 20.54
C TYR A 61 23.03 -0.06 19.90
N LEU A 62 23.41 0.39 18.71
CA LEU A 62 22.69 1.30 17.84
C LEU A 62 22.93 0.91 16.38
N ALA A 63 21.91 0.36 15.72
CA ALA A 63 21.87 0.24 14.27
C ALA A 63 21.18 1.49 13.68
N LEU A 64 21.83 2.11 12.69
CA LEU A 64 21.22 3.18 11.89
C LEU A 64 20.70 2.60 10.56
N PRO A 65 19.65 3.19 9.96
CA PRO A 65 19.22 2.84 8.61
C PRO A 65 20.32 3.15 7.58
N GLU A 66 20.29 2.45 6.45
CA GLU A 66 21.18 2.77 5.32
C GLU A 66 20.73 4.08 4.65
N GLY A 67 21.69 4.91 4.22
CA GLY A 67 21.41 6.20 3.58
C GLY A 67 20.99 7.34 4.52
N VAL A 68 21.17 7.21 5.84
CA VAL A 68 20.93 8.30 6.82
C VAL A 68 22.21 9.08 7.10
N ASP A 69 22.15 10.40 6.88
CA ASP A 69 23.30 11.30 7.00
C ASP A 69 23.75 11.56 8.44
N ALA A 70 25.04 11.85 8.60
CA ALA A 70 25.69 12.13 9.87
C ALA A 70 25.24 13.48 10.46
N GLY A 71 24.09 13.48 11.14
CA GLY A 71 23.48 14.64 11.79
C GLY A 71 21.96 14.67 11.70
N GLN A 72 21.35 13.86 10.82
CA GLN A 72 19.91 13.80 10.64
C GLN A 72 19.20 13.30 11.92
N LYS A 73 18.19 14.06 12.39
CA LYS A 73 17.39 13.64 13.54
C LYS A 73 16.52 12.43 13.20
N THR A 74 16.94 11.26 13.69
CA THR A 74 16.44 9.95 13.23
C THR A 74 15.44 9.35 14.23
N PRO A 75 14.25 8.90 13.80
CA PRO A 75 13.30 8.20 14.67
C PRO A 75 13.84 6.83 15.05
N TRP A 76 13.44 6.29 16.21
CA TRP A 76 14.05 5.05 16.70
C TRP A 76 13.12 4.12 17.47
N LEU A 77 13.42 2.82 17.31
CA LEU A 77 12.96 1.72 18.12
C LEU A 77 13.98 1.44 19.24
N TRP A 78 13.54 1.57 20.47
CA TRP A 78 14.23 1.03 21.64
C TRP A 78 13.69 -0.38 21.89
N TYR A 79 14.57 -1.39 21.93
CA TYR A 79 14.23 -2.77 22.23
C TYR A 79 14.70 -3.20 23.64
N CYS A 80 13.83 -3.91 24.37
CA CYS A 80 14.14 -4.50 25.67
C CYS A 80 13.45 -5.87 25.81
N PRO A 81 14.14 -6.92 26.31
CA PRO A 81 15.46 -6.90 26.93
C PRO A 81 16.58 -7.24 25.95
N SER A 82 17.71 -6.53 26.09
CA SER A 82 18.90 -6.69 25.24
C SER A 82 20.03 -7.46 25.94
N ASP A 83 19.68 -8.38 26.84
CA ASP A 83 20.58 -9.20 27.65
C ASP A 83 20.54 -10.70 27.28
N TYR A 84 21.35 -11.52 27.96
CA TYR A 84 21.54 -12.96 27.67
C TYR A 84 21.84 -13.26 26.18
N LYS A 85 20.86 -13.79 25.43
CA LYS A 85 20.94 -14.14 24.00
C LYS A 85 20.12 -13.19 23.11
N LEU A 86 19.69 -12.04 23.64
CA LEU A 86 18.81 -11.08 22.98
C LEU A 86 19.51 -9.75 22.64
N PRO A 87 19.13 -9.07 21.53
CA PRO A 87 18.25 -9.56 20.46
C PRO A 87 18.78 -10.83 19.80
N GLY A 88 17.87 -11.69 19.33
CA GLY A 88 18.16 -12.99 18.72
C GLY A 88 17.53 -13.11 17.34
N LYS A 89 17.37 -14.35 16.84
CA LYS A 89 16.88 -14.61 15.47
C LYS A 89 15.47 -14.09 15.22
N LEU A 90 14.60 -14.12 16.22
CA LEU A 90 13.17 -13.83 16.08
C LEU A 90 12.92 -12.31 16.00
N GLU A 91 13.68 -11.54 16.79
CA GLU A 91 13.61 -10.08 16.83
C GLU A 91 14.07 -9.43 15.51
N GLN A 92 14.86 -10.13 14.68
CA GLN A 92 15.43 -9.59 13.45
C GLN A 92 14.37 -9.10 12.45
N TRP A 93 13.21 -9.76 12.38
CA TRP A 93 12.15 -9.35 11.45
C TRP A 93 11.65 -7.94 11.79
N MET A 94 11.23 -7.74 13.04
CA MET A 94 10.70 -6.45 13.52
C MET A 94 11.76 -5.34 13.47
N MET A 95 13.02 -5.68 13.80
CA MET A 95 14.14 -4.74 13.69
C MET A 95 14.43 -4.36 12.24
N LYS A 96 14.31 -5.30 11.30
CA LYS A 96 14.44 -5.00 9.87
C LYS A 96 13.29 -4.12 9.37
N GLN A 97 12.04 -4.40 9.75
CA GLN A 97 10.90 -3.54 9.38
C GLN A 97 11.13 -2.08 9.79
N CYS A 98 11.76 -1.84 10.94
CA CYS A 98 12.13 -0.51 11.39
C CYS A 98 13.25 0.12 10.54
N LEU A 99 14.38 -0.58 10.36
CA LEU A 99 15.51 -0.08 9.56
C LEU A 99 15.11 0.21 8.12
N ASP A 100 14.36 -0.68 7.47
CA ASP A 100 13.81 -0.52 6.12
C ASP A 100 12.88 0.71 5.99
N ASN A 101 12.35 1.22 7.10
CA ASN A 101 11.46 2.37 7.17
C ASN A 101 12.12 3.66 7.68
N GLY A 102 13.46 3.69 7.76
CA GLY A 102 14.22 4.86 8.22
C GLY A 102 14.22 5.04 9.74
N ILE A 103 14.01 3.95 10.50
CA ILE A 103 13.91 3.97 11.96
C ILE A 103 15.11 3.22 12.54
N ALA A 104 15.97 3.93 13.28
CA ALA A 104 17.12 3.34 13.96
C ALA A 104 16.68 2.32 15.03
N VAL A 105 17.52 1.33 15.33
CA VAL A 105 17.22 0.29 16.33
C VAL A 105 18.30 0.27 17.39
N ALA A 106 17.92 0.43 18.65
CA ALA A 106 18.85 0.51 19.78
C ALA A 106 18.36 -0.30 21.00
N GLY A 107 19.32 -0.70 21.84
CA GLY A 107 19.02 -1.45 23.07
C GLY A 107 20.22 -1.49 24.03
N ILE A 108 19.95 -1.71 25.32
CA ILE A 108 20.94 -1.70 26.40
C ILE A 108 20.75 -2.90 27.34
N ASP A 109 21.84 -3.54 27.71
CA ASP A 109 21.90 -4.73 28.56
C ASP A 109 21.83 -4.32 30.05
N VAL A 110 20.63 -4.37 30.64
CA VAL A 110 20.39 -4.08 32.07
C VAL A 110 20.32 -5.36 32.93
N LYS A 111 20.83 -6.49 32.45
CA LYS A 111 21.06 -7.72 33.23
C LYS A 111 19.85 -8.22 34.05
N GLY A 112 18.65 -8.15 33.46
CA GLY A 112 17.41 -8.57 34.11
C GLY A 112 17.13 -7.81 35.42
N ASP A 113 17.29 -6.50 35.45
CA ASP A 113 17.02 -5.65 36.62
C ASP A 113 15.53 -5.64 37.06
N PHE A 114 14.59 -5.86 36.14
CA PHE A 114 13.13 -5.78 36.34
C PHE A 114 12.56 -4.37 36.64
N GLY A 115 13.33 -3.29 36.43
CA GLY A 115 12.82 -1.92 36.46
C GLY A 115 12.98 -1.20 37.80
N THR A 116 13.98 -1.57 38.59
CA THR A 116 14.35 -0.91 39.85
C THR A 116 14.69 0.57 39.63
N PRO A 117 14.71 1.41 40.69
CA PRO A 117 15.22 2.78 40.60
C PRO A 117 16.68 2.88 40.09
N ALA A 118 17.47 1.80 40.10
CA ALA A 118 18.81 1.76 39.52
C ALA A 118 18.77 1.49 38.01
N GLY A 119 18.06 0.45 37.57
CA GLY A 119 17.85 0.13 36.15
C GLY A 119 17.19 1.28 35.38
N ARG A 120 16.24 1.99 36.00
CA ARG A 120 15.59 3.17 35.39
C ARG A 120 16.56 4.34 35.19
N LYS A 121 17.51 4.58 36.09
CA LYS A 121 18.59 5.59 35.89
C LYS A 121 19.49 5.22 34.70
N ILE A 122 19.80 3.93 34.51
CA ILE A 122 20.57 3.45 33.34
C ILE A 122 19.77 3.68 32.04
N PHE A 123 18.46 3.44 32.05
CA PHE A 123 17.58 3.79 30.93
C PHE A 123 17.58 5.30 30.63
N THR A 124 17.46 6.18 31.64
CA THR A 124 17.52 7.63 31.44
C THR A 124 18.88 8.07 30.88
N ALA A 125 19.98 7.46 31.32
CA ALA A 125 21.31 7.72 30.77
C ALA A 125 21.45 7.26 29.30
N PHE A 126 20.87 6.12 28.94
CA PHE A 126 20.87 5.62 27.56
C PHE A 126 20.03 6.46 26.61
N HIS A 127 18.82 6.85 27.04
CA HIS A 127 17.97 7.78 26.31
C HIS A 127 18.66 9.13 26.07
N LYS A 128 19.28 9.69 27.11
CA LYS A 128 20.06 10.94 27.01
C LYS A 128 21.23 10.81 26.03
N GLU A 129 22.06 9.77 26.17
CA GLU A 129 23.19 9.49 25.28
C GLU A 129 22.75 9.48 23.82
N LEU A 130 21.73 8.69 23.48
CA LEU A 130 21.27 8.51 22.10
C LEU A 130 20.64 9.77 21.50
N THR A 131 19.83 10.48 22.27
CA THR A 131 19.06 11.63 21.76
C THR A 131 19.88 12.93 21.73
N GLU A 132 20.88 13.08 22.60
CA GLU A 132 21.80 14.22 22.58
C GLU A 132 22.99 14.00 21.61
N LYS A 133 23.63 12.82 21.64
CA LYS A 133 24.92 12.60 20.94
C LYS A 133 24.83 11.76 19.66
N HIS A 134 23.89 10.83 19.56
CA HIS A 134 23.77 9.91 18.40
C HIS A 134 22.62 10.27 17.46
N GLY A 135 22.15 11.52 17.49
CA GLY A 135 21.21 12.04 16.49
C GLY A 135 19.77 11.52 16.60
N LEU A 136 19.37 10.83 17.66
CA LEU A 136 18.01 10.25 17.71
C LEU A 136 16.92 11.26 18.15
N THR A 137 15.67 11.00 17.79
CA THR A 137 14.50 11.79 18.20
C THR A 137 14.26 11.71 19.72
N ARG A 138 13.90 12.82 20.39
CA ARG A 138 13.60 12.82 21.84
C ARG A 138 12.56 11.74 22.23
N LYS A 139 11.56 11.49 21.38
CA LYS A 139 10.58 10.43 21.60
C LYS A 139 11.03 9.11 20.96
N ALA A 140 11.06 8.05 21.75
CA ALA A 140 11.38 6.69 21.31
C ALA A 140 10.10 5.86 21.12
N CYS A 141 10.06 5.00 20.10
CA CYS A 141 9.14 3.87 20.08
C CYS A 141 9.74 2.75 20.92
N MET A 142 8.99 2.20 21.87
CA MET A 142 9.49 1.13 22.74
C MET A 142 8.92 -0.22 22.30
N LEU A 143 9.75 -1.26 22.28
CA LEU A 143 9.35 -2.65 22.10
C LEU A 143 9.85 -3.50 23.27
N ALA A 144 8.90 -3.86 24.13
CA ALA A 144 9.10 -4.76 25.25
C ALA A 144 8.81 -6.20 24.84
N ARG A 145 9.66 -7.14 25.24
CA ARG A 145 9.39 -8.58 25.14
C ARG A 145 9.46 -9.22 26.52
N SER A 146 8.44 -9.97 26.94
CA SER A 146 8.44 -10.66 28.24
C SER A 146 8.86 -9.69 29.38
N TYR A 147 9.82 -10.04 30.24
CA TYR A 147 10.32 -9.20 31.34
C TYR A 147 10.89 -7.84 30.94
N GLY A 148 11.17 -7.58 29.65
CA GLY A 148 11.49 -6.23 29.18
C GLY A 148 10.36 -5.20 29.44
N GLY A 149 9.12 -5.69 29.60
CA GLY A 149 7.96 -4.86 29.96
C GLY A 149 8.12 -4.12 31.27
N THR A 150 8.64 -4.77 32.33
CA THR A 150 8.71 -4.12 33.65
C THR A 150 9.75 -3.00 33.70
N GLN A 151 10.84 -3.15 32.95
CA GLN A 151 11.85 -2.10 32.79
C GLN A 151 11.32 -0.93 31.95
N MET A 152 10.73 -1.22 30.78
CA MET A 152 10.25 -0.18 29.86
C MET A 152 9.07 0.60 30.44
N TYR A 153 8.02 -0.06 30.92
CA TYR A 153 6.84 0.64 31.44
C TYR A 153 7.15 1.49 32.67
N ASN A 154 7.97 1.01 33.59
CA ASN A 154 8.26 1.78 34.80
C ASN A 154 9.07 3.05 34.50
N TRP A 155 9.96 3.01 33.49
CA TRP A 155 10.66 4.19 32.98
C TRP A 155 9.72 5.10 32.18
N ALA A 156 8.90 4.53 31.30
CA ALA A 156 7.94 5.25 30.48
C ALA A 156 6.90 6.02 31.32
N ALA A 157 6.52 5.49 32.48
CA ALA A 157 5.66 6.18 33.45
C ALA A 157 6.35 7.40 34.12
N GLU A 158 7.68 7.45 34.16
CA GLU A 158 8.46 8.59 34.68
C GLU A 158 8.82 9.61 33.59
N HIS A 159 8.84 9.17 32.33
CA HIS A 159 9.20 9.98 31.16
C HIS A 159 8.18 9.89 30.00
N PRO A 160 6.85 10.06 30.23
CA PRO A 160 5.82 9.83 29.22
C PRO A 160 5.91 10.80 28.03
N GLU A 161 6.53 11.97 28.22
CA GLU A 161 6.80 12.96 27.17
C GLU A 161 7.99 12.58 26.27
N SER A 162 8.76 11.55 26.64
CA SER A 162 9.87 10.97 25.86
C SER A 162 9.49 9.63 25.20
N VAL A 163 8.20 9.26 25.20
CA VAL A 163 7.66 8.07 24.53
C VAL A 163 6.83 8.46 23.30
N ALA A 164 7.01 7.70 22.21
CA ALA A 164 6.24 7.78 20.97
C ALA A 164 5.06 6.79 20.95
N CYS A 165 5.35 5.55 21.35
CA CYS A 165 4.41 4.45 21.59
C CYS A 165 5.09 3.34 22.42
N LEU A 166 4.29 2.45 23.01
CA LEU A 166 4.73 1.22 23.66
C LEU A 166 4.16 0.01 22.91
N ALA A 167 5.04 -0.80 22.32
CA ALA A 167 4.73 -2.10 21.75
C ALA A 167 5.19 -3.21 22.71
N GLY A 168 4.44 -4.32 22.78
CA GLY A 168 4.70 -5.40 23.72
C GLY A 168 4.44 -6.80 23.15
N ILE A 169 5.46 -7.66 23.12
CA ILE A 169 5.33 -9.10 22.81
C ILE A 169 5.26 -9.87 24.13
N TYR A 170 4.09 -10.44 24.43
CA TYR A 170 3.73 -11.07 25.72
C TYR A 170 4.40 -10.41 26.95
N PRO A 171 4.25 -9.08 27.12
CA PRO A 171 5.06 -8.31 28.04
C PRO A 171 4.62 -8.53 29.49
N VAL A 172 5.61 -8.64 30.37
CA VAL A 172 5.38 -8.65 31.81
C VAL A 172 5.09 -7.22 32.26
N CYS A 173 3.88 -6.99 32.75
CA CYS A 173 3.42 -5.72 33.29
C CYS A 173 3.02 -5.82 34.78
N ASN A 174 3.09 -7.01 35.37
CA ASN A 174 2.72 -7.24 36.76
C ASN A 174 3.78 -8.06 37.50
N LEU A 175 4.63 -7.37 38.28
CA LEU A 175 5.75 -7.93 39.06
C LEU A 175 5.31 -9.01 40.05
N ALA A 176 4.07 -8.94 40.55
CA ALA A 176 3.49 -9.94 41.44
C ALA A 176 3.16 -11.26 40.72
N SER A 177 2.89 -11.22 39.40
CA SER A 177 2.65 -12.42 38.58
C SER A 177 3.96 -13.03 38.05
N TYR A 178 4.86 -12.19 37.54
CA TYR A 178 6.20 -12.57 37.08
C TYR A 178 7.16 -11.39 37.31
N PRO A 179 8.35 -11.58 37.91
CA PRO A 179 8.95 -12.85 38.33
C PRO A 179 8.37 -13.39 39.65
N GLY A 180 7.30 -12.78 40.17
CA GLY A 180 6.67 -13.15 41.44
C GLY A 180 7.25 -12.33 42.61
N MET A 181 6.42 -12.13 43.63
CA MET A 181 6.69 -11.22 44.77
C MET A 181 8.09 -11.40 45.36
N LYS A 182 8.46 -12.60 45.81
CA LYS A 182 9.81 -12.93 46.32
C LYS A 182 10.96 -12.52 45.40
N SER A 183 10.85 -12.83 44.10
CA SER A 183 11.93 -12.54 43.14
C SER A 183 11.99 -11.06 42.76
N ALA A 184 10.86 -10.36 42.81
CA ALA A 184 10.82 -8.91 42.63
C ALA A 184 11.40 -8.19 43.86
N ALA A 185 10.99 -8.57 45.08
CA ALA A 185 11.53 -8.03 46.33
C ALA A 185 13.06 -8.12 46.39
N GLY A 186 13.61 -9.31 46.11
CA GLY A 186 15.07 -9.52 46.06
C GLY A 186 15.80 -8.71 44.99
N LYS A 187 15.14 -8.34 43.88
CA LYS A 187 15.71 -7.42 42.86
C LYS A 187 15.70 -5.96 43.32
N TYR A 188 14.70 -5.56 44.10
CA TYR A 188 14.57 -4.21 44.66
C TYR A 188 15.34 -4.02 45.97
N GLY A 189 15.97 -5.08 46.50
CA GLY A 189 16.76 -5.05 47.74
C GLY A 189 15.91 -4.99 49.02
N MET A 190 14.69 -5.54 48.97
CA MET A 190 13.67 -5.47 50.03
C MET A 190 13.27 -6.86 50.51
N SER A 191 12.72 -6.96 51.72
CA SER A 191 11.89 -8.11 52.12
C SER A 191 10.60 -8.19 51.30
N GLU A 192 9.95 -9.34 51.29
CA GLU A 192 8.71 -9.55 50.52
C GLU A 192 7.55 -8.73 51.10
N GLU A 193 7.54 -8.52 52.42
CA GLU A 193 6.59 -7.71 53.16
C GLU A 193 6.80 -6.20 52.91
N GLU A 194 8.05 -5.73 52.82
CA GLU A 194 8.36 -4.36 52.41
C GLU A 194 7.96 -4.14 50.95
N PHE A 195 8.35 -5.05 50.05
CA PHE A 195 8.02 -4.93 48.64
C PHE A 195 6.50 -4.99 48.39
N ALA A 196 5.73 -5.75 49.19
CA ALA A 196 4.27 -5.74 49.14
C ALA A 196 3.67 -4.36 49.48
N ARG A 197 4.27 -3.63 50.43
CA ARG A 197 3.86 -2.24 50.77
C ARG A 197 4.28 -1.24 49.68
N GLU A 198 5.45 -1.46 49.07
CA GLU A 198 5.99 -0.60 48.00
C GLU A 198 5.39 -0.90 46.61
N LEU A 199 4.78 -2.08 46.39
CA LEU A 199 4.48 -2.66 45.06
C LEU A 199 3.86 -1.66 44.08
N LYS A 200 2.80 -0.95 44.47
CA LYS A 200 2.10 0.01 43.59
C LYS A 200 3.00 1.17 43.11
N LYS A 201 4.07 1.50 43.84
CA LYS A 201 5.09 2.47 43.42
C LYS A 201 6.02 1.93 42.34
N HIS A 202 6.01 0.63 42.06
CA HIS A 202 6.98 -0.07 41.20
C HIS A 202 6.36 -1.05 40.19
N ASN A 203 5.05 -1.30 40.26
CA ASN A 203 4.36 -2.26 39.42
C ASN A 203 3.78 -1.58 38.16
N PRO A 204 4.09 -2.04 36.93
CA PRO A 204 3.64 -1.36 35.71
C PRO A 204 2.13 -1.16 35.59
N ILE A 205 1.31 -2.19 35.90
CA ILE A 205 -0.17 -2.09 35.89
C ILE A 205 -0.74 -1.02 36.84
N ASP A 206 0.01 -0.62 37.88
CA ASP A 206 -0.41 0.40 38.84
C ASP A 206 0.13 1.81 38.50
N ARG A 207 1.05 1.91 37.52
CA ARG A 207 1.77 3.14 37.13
C ARG A 207 1.34 3.71 35.78
N LEU A 208 0.19 3.29 35.26
CA LEU A 208 -0.28 3.63 33.92
C LEU A 208 -0.80 5.08 33.74
N ALA A 209 -1.16 5.78 34.81
CA ALA A 209 -1.82 7.08 34.74
C ALA A 209 -1.05 8.20 34.00
N PRO A 210 0.29 8.37 34.16
CA PRO A 210 1.06 9.39 33.42
C PRO A 210 1.05 9.14 31.90
N LEU A 211 1.12 7.87 31.48
CA LEU A 211 1.05 7.45 30.08
C LEU A 211 -0.35 7.75 29.49
N ALA A 212 -1.42 7.43 30.22
CA ALA A 212 -2.79 7.67 29.80
C ALA A 212 -3.13 9.17 29.73
N LYS A 213 -2.58 9.98 30.64
CA LYS A 213 -2.65 11.44 30.60
C LYS A 213 -1.93 12.02 29.37
N ALA A 214 -0.77 11.48 29.03
CA ALA A 214 -0.01 11.85 27.82
C ALA A 214 -0.54 11.22 26.51
N LYS A 215 -1.61 10.41 26.59
CA LYS A 215 -2.21 9.66 25.47
C LYS A 215 -1.19 8.83 24.67
N VAL A 216 -0.23 8.21 25.37
CA VAL A 216 0.75 7.32 24.74
C VAL A 216 0.03 6.13 24.09
N PRO A 217 0.21 5.85 22.80
CA PRO A 217 -0.35 4.67 22.15
C PRO A 217 0.30 3.39 22.68
N ILE A 218 -0.52 2.37 22.95
CA ILE A 218 -0.06 1.04 23.37
C ILE A 218 -0.58 -0.04 22.40
N TYR A 219 0.28 -0.99 22.03
CA TYR A 219 -0.10 -2.21 21.30
C TYR A 219 0.58 -3.41 21.95
N HIS A 220 -0.19 -4.40 22.41
CA HIS A 220 0.36 -5.70 22.81
C HIS A 220 -0.06 -6.79 21.84
N ASN A 221 0.77 -7.83 21.72
CA ASN A 221 0.29 -9.16 21.33
C ASN A 221 0.59 -10.18 22.43
N THR A 222 -0.24 -11.22 22.53
CA THR A 222 -0.16 -12.23 23.59
C THR A 222 -0.86 -13.53 23.17
N GLY A 223 -0.43 -14.65 23.73
CA GLY A 223 -1.12 -15.92 23.56
C GLY A 223 -2.27 -16.02 24.57
N ASP A 224 -3.31 -16.77 24.24
CA ASP A 224 -4.46 -17.04 25.13
C ASP A 224 -4.13 -18.01 26.27
N VAL A 225 -3.29 -19.02 26.01
CA VAL A 225 -2.86 -20.07 26.96
C VAL A 225 -1.45 -19.85 27.51
N ASP A 226 -1.00 -18.60 27.60
CA ASP A 226 0.25 -18.25 28.28
C ASP A 226 0.11 -18.44 29.81
N THR A 227 0.87 -19.40 30.35
CA THR A 227 0.91 -19.72 31.78
C THR A 227 2.11 -19.12 32.53
N LEU A 228 3.05 -18.48 31.82
CA LEU A 228 4.26 -17.89 32.43
C LEU A 228 4.14 -16.36 32.59
N VAL A 229 3.45 -15.72 31.65
CA VAL A 229 3.05 -14.30 31.72
C VAL A 229 1.55 -14.22 31.42
N PRO A 230 0.67 -14.64 32.35
CA PRO A 230 -0.74 -14.81 32.06
C PRO A 230 -1.39 -13.51 31.56
N PRO A 231 -2.16 -13.52 30.45
CA PRO A 231 -2.69 -12.31 29.84
C PRO A 231 -3.64 -11.56 30.79
N LYS A 232 -4.46 -12.32 31.52
CA LYS A 232 -5.38 -11.82 32.56
C LYS A 232 -4.68 -11.01 33.66
N ASP A 233 -3.43 -11.35 33.99
CA ASP A 233 -2.66 -10.72 35.05
C ASP A 233 -1.72 -9.63 34.51
N ASN A 234 -1.59 -9.54 33.18
CA ASN A 234 -0.68 -8.66 32.44
C ASN A 234 -1.44 -7.88 31.36
N SER A 235 -1.39 -8.31 30.08
CA SER A 235 -1.89 -7.53 28.93
C SER A 235 -3.36 -7.09 29.03
N PHE A 236 -4.27 -7.94 29.50
CA PHE A 236 -5.69 -7.60 29.61
C PHE A 236 -5.94 -6.61 30.77
N LEU A 237 -5.23 -6.79 31.88
CA LEU A 237 -5.29 -5.89 33.04
C LEU A 237 -4.66 -4.52 32.75
N VAL A 238 -3.63 -4.46 31.90
CA VAL A 238 -3.15 -3.19 31.33
C VAL A 238 -4.23 -2.57 30.44
N GLU A 239 -4.83 -3.34 29.51
CA GLU A 239 -5.82 -2.84 28.57
C GLU A 239 -7.06 -2.25 29.26
N GLU A 240 -7.66 -2.99 30.20
CA GLU A 240 -8.80 -2.55 31.02
C GLU A 240 -8.48 -1.22 31.71
N ARG A 241 -7.42 -1.19 32.53
CA ARG A 241 -7.01 -0.02 33.31
C ARG A 241 -6.67 1.16 32.39
N TYR A 242 -5.91 0.92 31.32
CA TYR A 242 -5.48 1.98 30.41
C TYR A 242 -6.66 2.60 29.66
N LYS A 243 -7.59 1.78 29.15
CA LYS A 243 -8.82 2.25 28.51
C LYS A 243 -9.73 2.99 29.49
N SER A 244 -9.82 2.55 30.75
CA SER A 244 -10.58 3.28 31.79
C SER A 244 -10.04 4.69 32.07
N MET A 245 -8.72 4.89 31.93
CA MET A 245 -8.05 6.20 32.01
C MET A 245 -8.06 6.96 30.65
N GLY A 246 -8.85 6.48 29.67
CA GLY A 246 -8.96 7.03 28.32
C GLY A 246 -7.66 6.94 27.50
N GLY A 247 -6.77 6.00 27.83
CA GLY A 247 -5.54 5.73 27.11
C GLY A 247 -5.78 4.85 25.88
N PRO A 248 -5.20 5.18 24.70
CA PRO A 248 -5.40 4.39 23.48
C PRO A 248 -4.55 3.11 23.49
N MET A 249 -5.21 1.94 23.58
CA MET A 249 -4.56 0.62 23.56
C MET A 249 -5.27 -0.39 22.66
N THR A 250 -4.49 -1.28 22.05
CA THR A 250 -4.91 -2.49 21.33
C THR A 250 -4.21 -3.71 21.91
N VAL A 251 -4.91 -4.85 22.02
CA VAL A 251 -4.32 -6.16 22.31
C VAL A 251 -4.71 -7.13 21.21
N THR A 252 -3.73 -7.78 20.59
CA THR A 252 -3.91 -8.90 19.66
C THR A 252 -3.72 -10.21 20.41
N ILE A 253 -4.71 -11.10 20.34
CA ILE A 253 -4.69 -12.41 20.99
C ILE A 253 -4.45 -13.48 19.92
N PHE A 254 -3.49 -14.37 20.15
CA PHE A 254 -3.21 -15.50 19.29
C PHE A 254 -3.67 -16.81 19.94
N GLU A 255 -4.63 -17.47 19.31
CA GLU A 255 -5.30 -18.67 19.80
C GLU A 255 -4.36 -19.90 19.87
N GLY A 256 -4.50 -20.68 20.94
CA GLY A 256 -3.68 -21.84 21.25
C GLY A 256 -2.19 -21.55 21.48
N GLN A 257 -1.81 -20.30 21.79
CA GLN A 257 -0.41 -19.92 22.02
C GLN A 257 -0.11 -19.66 23.50
N GLY A 258 1.06 -20.12 23.94
CA GLY A 258 1.62 -19.83 25.27
C GLY A 258 2.90 -19.01 25.20
N HIS A 259 3.71 -19.00 26.27
CA HIS A 259 5.01 -18.28 26.32
C HIS A 259 6.11 -18.96 25.49
N ASN A 260 5.89 -19.04 24.18
CA ASN A 260 6.68 -19.82 23.25
C ASN A 260 7.45 -18.91 22.26
N TYR A 261 8.16 -19.57 21.33
CA TYR A 261 8.99 -18.93 20.30
C TYR A 261 8.32 -18.97 18.92
N TRP A 262 6.98 -19.07 18.85
CA TRP A 262 6.21 -19.05 17.61
C TRP A 262 6.42 -17.71 16.88
N THR A 263 6.74 -17.77 15.59
CA THR A 263 7.25 -16.58 14.87
C THR A 263 6.19 -15.48 14.71
N GLY A 264 4.89 -15.83 14.69
CA GLY A 264 3.80 -14.86 14.56
C GLY A 264 3.73 -13.80 15.66
N PHE A 265 4.30 -14.06 16.85
CA PHE A 265 4.49 -13.05 17.89
C PHE A 265 5.45 -11.93 17.48
N PHE A 266 6.46 -12.25 16.67
CA PHE A 266 7.57 -11.38 16.28
C PHE A 266 7.40 -10.84 14.85
N GLU A 267 6.67 -11.58 14.01
CA GLU A 267 6.31 -11.29 12.62
C GLU A 267 4.92 -10.62 12.52
N ASP A 268 4.47 -9.99 13.63
CA ASP A 268 3.21 -9.25 13.72
C ASP A 268 3.31 -7.93 12.94
N GLN A 269 2.74 -7.93 11.72
CA GLN A 269 2.68 -6.74 10.86
C GLN A 269 1.85 -5.60 11.47
N ALA A 270 0.81 -5.87 12.26
CA ALA A 270 0.03 -4.81 12.89
C ALA A 270 0.84 -4.11 13.99
N MET A 271 1.67 -4.84 14.74
CA MET A 271 2.67 -4.26 15.65
C MET A 271 3.73 -3.44 14.88
N ALA A 272 4.23 -3.95 13.75
CA ALA A 272 5.22 -3.25 12.94
C ALA A 272 4.67 -1.93 12.36
N ASP A 273 3.49 -1.98 11.74
CA ASP A 273 2.80 -0.82 11.16
C ASP A 273 2.48 0.23 12.24
N PHE A 274 2.10 -0.22 13.45
CA PHE A 274 1.91 0.63 14.63
C PHE A 274 3.21 1.34 15.04
N ILE A 275 4.31 0.61 15.21
CA ILE A 275 5.64 1.17 15.52
C ILE A 275 6.06 2.18 14.45
N ILE A 276 5.99 1.80 13.17
CA ILE A 276 6.40 2.62 12.02
C ILE A 276 5.59 3.92 11.94
N LYS A 277 4.26 3.84 12.13
CA LYS A 277 3.34 4.98 12.17
C LYS A 277 3.72 5.98 13.27
N HIS A 278 4.04 5.49 14.47
CA HIS A 278 4.37 6.35 15.60
C HIS A 278 5.81 6.89 15.53
N ALA A 279 6.75 6.13 14.97
CA ALA A 279 8.12 6.58 14.69
C ALA A 279 8.16 7.67 13.60
N LYS A 280 7.45 7.49 12.49
CA LYS A 280 7.39 8.51 11.43
C LYS A 280 6.73 9.81 11.95
N LYS A 281 5.75 9.71 12.85
CA LYS A 281 5.17 10.88 13.53
C LYS A 281 6.17 11.65 14.40
N THR A 282 7.18 11.01 15.00
CA THR A 282 8.21 11.76 15.77
C THR A 282 9.24 12.41 14.86
N ALA A 283 9.57 11.81 13.71
CA ALA A 283 10.42 12.46 12.70
C ALA A 283 9.73 13.71 12.11
N SER A 284 8.45 13.59 11.71
CA SER A 284 7.67 14.73 11.20
C SER A 284 7.47 15.87 12.21
N ALA A 285 7.69 15.62 13.51
CA ALA A 285 7.57 16.61 14.58
C ALA A 285 8.90 17.31 14.93
N LEU A 286 10.01 16.99 14.25
CA LEU A 286 11.32 17.65 14.45
C LEU A 286 11.74 18.58 13.31
N VAL A 287 10.92 18.72 12.27
CA VAL A 287 11.08 19.82 11.32
C VAL A 287 10.26 20.99 11.87
N GLU A 288 10.92 22.02 12.42
CA GLU A 288 10.27 23.30 12.69
C GLU A 288 9.88 23.97 11.37
N GLN A 289 8.69 23.62 10.90
CA GLN A 289 8.08 24.21 9.73
C GLN A 289 7.30 25.47 10.14
N PRO A 290 7.57 26.67 9.56
CA PRO A 290 6.50 27.64 9.40
C PRO A 290 5.35 26.94 8.63
N PRO A 291 4.09 27.17 8.98
CA PRO A 291 3.02 26.16 8.88
C PRO A 291 2.85 25.57 7.47
N VAL A 292 3.50 24.41 7.24
CA VAL A 292 3.31 23.62 6.02
C VAL A 292 1.87 23.16 5.96
N SER A 293 1.13 23.67 4.99
CA SER A 293 -0.25 23.26 4.77
C SER A 293 -0.27 21.78 4.41
N THR A 294 -0.96 20.96 5.21
CA THR A 294 -1.35 19.63 4.80
C THR A 294 -2.08 19.72 3.45
N ARG A 295 -1.75 18.82 2.51
CA ARG A 295 -2.54 18.68 1.28
C ARG A 295 -3.97 18.30 1.71
N SER A 296 -4.89 19.19 1.43
CA SER A 296 -6.30 19.12 1.79
C SER A 296 -7.10 19.79 0.68
N PHE A 297 -8.39 19.46 0.55
CA PHE A 297 -9.22 20.10 -0.47
C PHE A 297 -9.22 21.63 -0.31
N GLY A 298 -9.29 22.13 0.93
CA GLY A 298 -9.23 23.56 1.25
C GLY A 298 -7.89 24.23 0.90
N SER A 299 -6.75 23.58 1.12
CA SER A 299 -5.44 24.13 0.74
C SER A 299 -5.21 24.07 -0.77
N MET A 300 -5.64 23.01 -1.47
CA MET A 300 -5.65 22.98 -2.94
C MET A 300 -6.58 24.06 -3.52
N GLN A 301 -7.78 24.23 -2.98
CA GLN A 301 -8.73 25.28 -3.38
C GLN A 301 -8.16 26.70 -3.19
N LYS A 302 -7.33 26.91 -2.16
CA LYS A 302 -6.66 28.20 -1.91
C LYS A 302 -5.46 28.43 -2.82
N ASN A 303 -4.64 27.40 -3.05
CA ASN A 303 -3.28 27.54 -3.59
C ASN A 303 -3.15 27.20 -5.09
N LEU A 304 -4.12 26.52 -5.70
CA LEU A 304 -4.14 26.31 -7.16
C LEU A 304 -4.48 27.62 -7.88
N GLU A 305 -3.73 27.92 -8.94
CA GLU A 305 -4.00 29.04 -9.85
C GLU A 305 -4.12 28.53 -11.29
N PRO A 306 -5.07 29.04 -12.09
CA PRO A 306 -5.19 28.67 -13.51
C PRO A 306 -4.04 29.29 -14.32
N SER A 307 -3.45 28.50 -15.23
CA SER A 307 -2.39 28.99 -16.12
C SER A 307 -2.91 29.90 -17.24
N ARG A 308 -4.23 29.94 -17.48
CA ARG A 308 -4.89 30.92 -18.35
C ARG A 308 -6.30 31.22 -17.84
N VAL A 309 -6.71 32.48 -17.86
CA VAL A 309 -8.12 32.90 -17.69
C VAL A 309 -8.57 33.64 -18.94
N LEU A 310 -9.75 33.32 -19.46
CA LEU A 310 -10.32 33.98 -20.64
C LEU A 310 -11.84 34.13 -20.52
N THR A 311 -12.39 35.22 -21.06
CA THR A 311 -13.84 35.46 -21.10
C THR A 311 -14.47 34.68 -22.26
N TYR A 312 -15.46 33.81 -21.97
CA TYR A 312 -16.20 33.08 -23.01
C TYR A 312 -17.50 33.77 -23.42
N LYS A 313 -18.14 34.53 -22.51
CA LYS A 313 -19.34 35.33 -22.81
C LYS A 313 -19.37 36.60 -21.96
N THR A 314 -19.99 37.65 -22.49
CA THR A 314 -20.33 38.88 -21.76
C THR A 314 -21.84 39.05 -21.78
N VAL A 315 -22.46 39.25 -20.62
CA VAL A 315 -23.91 39.41 -20.47
C VAL A 315 -24.17 40.73 -19.74
N GLY A 316 -24.58 41.75 -20.49
CA GLY A 316 -24.60 43.14 -19.99
C GLY A 316 -23.20 43.55 -19.51
N PRO A 317 -23.05 44.12 -18.30
CA PRO A 317 -21.73 44.50 -17.76
C PRO A 317 -20.90 43.31 -17.25
N ARG A 318 -21.45 42.09 -17.19
CA ARG A 318 -20.79 40.94 -16.55
C ARG A 318 -20.09 40.04 -17.56
N LYS A 319 -18.77 39.95 -17.46
CA LYS A 319 -17.96 38.91 -18.11
C LYS A 319 -18.10 37.58 -17.36
N LEU A 320 -18.07 36.47 -18.11
CA LEU A 320 -18.03 35.10 -17.60
C LEU A 320 -16.81 34.40 -18.17
N ASN A 321 -16.00 33.79 -17.31
CA ASN A 321 -14.67 33.31 -17.65
C ASN A 321 -14.52 31.79 -17.52
N LEU A 322 -13.60 31.25 -18.31
CA LEU A 322 -13.01 29.93 -18.15
C LEU A 322 -11.66 30.08 -17.46
N HIS A 323 -11.39 29.22 -16.48
CA HIS A 323 -10.14 29.16 -15.73
C HIS A 323 -9.45 27.85 -16.06
N LEU A 324 -8.41 27.90 -16.88
CA LEU A 324 -7.77 26.74 -17.51
C LEU A 324 -6.50 26.31 -16.78
N PHE A 325 -6.32 25.00 -16.70
CA PHE A 325 -5.20 24.28 -16.11
C PHE A 325 -4.63 23.35 -17.18
N HIS A 326 -3.54 23.78 -17.81
CA HIS A 326 -2.86 23.00 -18.85
C HIS A 326 -1.88 21.99 -18.23
N PRO A 327 -1.68 20.82 -18.86
CA PRO A 327 -0.69 19.84 -18.42
C PRO A 327 0.74 20.32 -18.67
N GLU A 328 1.70 19.64 -18.05
CA GLU A 328 3.12 19.82 -18.36
C GLU A 328 3.39 19.48 -19.84
N GLY A 329 4.24 20.28 -20.50
CA GLY A 329 4.53 20.14 -21.93
C GLY A 329 3.39 20.50 -22.88
N PHE A 330 2.30 21.14 -22.42
CA PHE A 330 1.19 21.59 -23.27
C PHE A 330 1.64 22.54 -24.40
N GLN A 331 1.12 22.31 -25.61
CA GLN A 331 1.27 23.18 -26.78
C GLN A 331 -0.10 23.54 -27.36
N ALA A 332 -0.24 24.75 -27.93
CA ALA A 332 -1.50 25.19 -28.53
C ALA A 332 -1.90 24.39 -29.79
N SER A 333 -0.98 23.61 -30.36
CA SER A 333 -1.21 22.66 -31.45
C SER A 333 -1.73 21.29 -31.00
N ASP A 334 -1.81 21.03 -29.69
CA ASP A 334 -2.29 19.76 -29.15
C ASP A 334 -3.79 19.53 -29.44
N GLN A 335 -4.23 18.27 -29.36
CA GLN A 335 -5.65 17.89 -29.40
C GLN A 335 -5.96 17.04 -28.16
N ARG A 336 -5.98 17.68 -27.00
CA ARG A 336 -6.14 17.01 -25.71
C ARG A 336 -7.61 16.84 -25.31
N PRO A 337 -7.95 15.82 -24.50
CA PRO A 337 -9.23 15.78 -23.83
C PRO A 337 -9.38 16.96 -22.85
N ALA A 338 -10.61 17.42 -22.65
CA ALA A 338 -10.93 18.48 -21.71
C ALA A 338 -11.79 17.95 -20.57
N TYR A 339 -11.53 18.43 -19.34
CA TYR A 339 -12.41 18.20 -18.20
C TYR A 339 -12.93 19.54 -17.66
N VAL A 340 -14.18 19.86 -17.99
CA VAL A 340 -14.83 21.13 -17.67
C VAL A 340 -15.73 20.97 -16.45
N VAL A 341 -15.46 21.67 -15.36
CA VAL A 341 -16.22 21.58 -14.11
C VAL A 341 -16.97 22.87 -13.75
N PHE A 342 -18.26 22.72 -13.44
CA PHE A 342 -19.11 23.79 -12.92
C PHE A 342 -19.21 23.74 -11.39
N HIS A 343 -19.02 24.90 -10.74
CA HIS A 343 -18.93 24.94 -9.29
C HIS A 343 -20.29 24.82 -8.58
N GLY A 344 -20.29 24.21 -7.40
CA GLY A 344 -21.44 24.16 -6.50
C GLY A 344 -21.69 25.46 -5.72
N GLY A 345 -22.87 25.54 -5.09
CA GLY A 345 -23.27 26.67 -4.24
C GLY A 345 -24.76 27.06 -4.30
N GLY A 346 -25.64 26.15 -4.74
CA GLY A 346 -27.09 26.37 -4.79
C GLY A 346 -27.53 27.45 -5.78
N TRP A 347 -26.81 27.58 -6.90
CA TRP A 347 -26.92 28.62 -7.95
C TRP A 347 -26.77 30.09 -7.49
N ARG A 348 -26.89 30.38 -6.18
CA ARG A 348 -26.81 31.71 -5.56
C ARG A 348 -25.42 32.13 -5.09
N SER A 349 -24.45 31.22 -5.05
CA SER A 349 -23.13 31.44 -4.45
C SER A 349 -22.04 30.59 -5.09
N GLY A 350 -20.78 30.96 -4.84
CA GLY A 350 -19.60 30.22 -5.26
C GLY A 350 -18.77 30.94 -6.31
N SER A 351 -17.71 30.27 -6.75
CA SER A 351 -16.79 30.72 -7.79
C SER A 351 -16.01 29.51 -8.35
N PRO A 352 -15.40 29.61 -9.55
CA PRO A 352 -14.59 28.56 -10.15
C PRO A 352 -13.52 27.99 -9.23
N ARG A 353 -12.93 28.85 -8.37
CA ARG A 353 -11.90 28.47 -7.40
C ARG A 353 -12.33 27.32 -6.48
N ARG A 354 -13.62 27.24 -6.11
CA ARG A 354 -14.17 26.12 -5.33
C ARG A 354 -13.97 24.75 -5.99
N PHE A 355 -13.81 24.72 -7.31
CA PHE A 355 -13.69 23.52 -8.12
C PHE A 355 -12.35 23.42 -8.88
N TYR A 356 -11.39 24.30 -8.60
CA TYR A 356 -10.01 24.16 -9.11
C TYR A 356 -9.38 22.79 -8.77
N PRO A 357 -9.56 22.18 -7.57
CA PRO A 357 -9.03 20.84 -7.33
C PRO A 357 -9.60 19.82 -8.31
N TYR A 358 -10.91 19.87 -8.61
CA TYR A 358 -11.53 18.97 -9.59
C TYR A 358 -11.07 19.26 -11.02
N ALA A 359 -10.96 20.53 -11.43
CA ALA A 359 -10.43 20.90 -12.75
C ALA A 359 -8.99 20.37 -12.94
N ALA A 360 -8.13 20.55 -11.93
CA ALA A 360 -6.75 20.09 -11.95
C ALA A 360 -6.58 18.57 -11.78
N SER A 361 -7.62 17.84 -11.36
CA SER A 361 -7.49 16.44 -10.92
C SER A 361 -7.03 15.45 -12.01
N LEU A 362 -7.33 15.74 -13.28
CA LEU A 362 -6.92 14.91 -14.44
C LEU A 362 -5.81 15.57 -15.29
N VAL A 363 -5.29 16.72 -14.85
CA VAL A 363 -4.22 17.44 -15.58
C VAL A 363 -2.89 16.66 -15.60
N PRO A 364 -2.48 15.94 -14.54
CA PRO A 364 -1.33 15.02 -14.61
C PRO A 364 -1.52 13.89 -15.63
N ASP A 365 -2.76 13.52 -15.96
CA ASP A 365 -3.09 12.54 -17.00
C ASP A 365 -3.18 13.16 -18.40
N GLY A 366 -2.73 14.41 -18.57
CA GLY A 366 -2.64 15.08 -19.88
C GLY A 366 -3.91 15.78 -20.37
N PHE A 367 -4.97 15.85 -19.55
CA PHE A 367 -6.19 16.64 -19.85
C PHE A 367 -5.95 18.14 -19.72
N VAL A 368 -6.69 18.94 -20.48
CA VAL A 368 -6.89 20.37 -20.19
C VAL A 368 -8.02 20.49 -19.16
N GLY A 369 -7.67 20.84 -17.93
CA GLY A 369 -8.63 21.08 -16.85
C GLY A 369 -9.25 22.47 -16.98
N ILE A 370 -10.57 22.61 -16.85
CA ILE A 370 -11.26 23.91 -16.96
C ILE A 370 -12.28 24.05 -15.83
N SER A 371 -12.24 25.15 -15.07
CA SER A 371 -13.32 25.54 -14.15
C SER A 371 -14.07 26.74 -14.73
N ALA A 372 -15.39 26.61 -14.90
CA ALA A 372 -16.20 27.57 -15.66
C ALA A 372 -17.12 28.42 -14.78
N GLU A 373 -17.19 29.73 -15.06
CA GLU A 373 -18.12 30.66 -14.42
C GLU A 373 -19.52 30.59 -15.03
N TYR A 374 -20.54 30.85 -14.21
CA TYR A 374 -21.91 31.13 -14.64
C TYR A 374 -22.49 32.26 -13.79
N ARG A 375 -23.54 32.95 -14.27
CA ARG A 375 -24.26 33.97 -13.48
C ARG A 375 -24.97 33.31 -12.32
N LEU A 376 -24.97 33.99 -11.17
CA LEU A 376 -25.57 33.49 -9.94
C LEU A 376 -26.93 34.12 -9.71
N THR A 377 -27.88 33.35 -9.18
CA THR A 377 -29.28 33.76 -9.02
C THR A 377 -29.42 35.00 -8.13
N GLY A 378 -30.26 35.95 -8.56
CA GLY A 378 -30.47 37.23 -7.89
C GLY A 378 -31.59 38.02 -8.56
N ARG A 379 -31.68 39.34 -8.31
CA ARG A 379 -32.78 40.21 -8.80
C ARG A 379 -33.09 40.12 -10.31
N ALA A 380 -32.12 39.75 -11.14
CA ALA A 380 -32.26 39.63 -12.59
C ALA A 380 -31.54 38.39 -13.18
N THR A 381 -31.39 37.32 -12.37
CA THR A 381 -30.77 36.06 -12.80
C THR A 381 -31.53 34.88 -12.22
N THR A 382 -31.98 33.98 -13.10
CA THR A 382 -32.73 32.77 -12.78
C THR A 382 -31.83 31.52 -12.74
N VAL A 383 -32.37 30.34 -12.40
CA VAL A 383 -31.64 29.08 -12.56
C VAL A 383 -31.49 28.70 -14.04
N PHE A 384 -32.43 29.13 -14.89
CA PHE A 384 -32.32 28.98 -16.35
C PHE A 384 -31.10 29.74 -16.89
N ASP A 385 -30.82 30.94 -16.37
CA ASP A 385 -29.62 31.69 -16.72
C ASP A 385 -28.32 30.93 -16.41
N CYS A 386 -28.26 30.23 -15.28
CA CYS A 386 -27.12 29.37 -14.93
C CYS A 386 -26.92 28.24 -15.95
N VAL A 387 -28.02 27.63 -16.43
CA VAL A 387 -28.01 26.59 -17.46
C VAL A 387 -27.57 27.16 -18.82
N LYS A 388 -28.12 28.30 -19.24
CA LYS A 388 -27.77 28.99 -20.49
C LYS A 388 -26.28 29.32 -20.55
N ASP A 389 -25.74 29.84 -19.47
CA ASP A 389 -24.31 30.16 -19.32
C ASP A 389 -23.45 28.89 -19.41
N GLY A 390 -23.84 27.80 -18.75
CA GLY A 390 -23.14 26.52 -18.85
C GLY A 390 -23.17 25.90 -20.26
N ARG A 391 -24.29 26.01 -20.97
CA ARG A 391 -24.41 25.56 -22.38
C ARG A 391 -23.53 26.40 -23.31
N ALA A 392 -23.53 27.72 -23.14
CA ALA A 392 -22.66 28.65 -23.87
C ALA A 392 -21.16 28.39 -23.60
N ALA A 393 -20.77 28.07 -22.36
CA ALA A 393 -19.39 27.72 -22.03
C ALA A 393 -18.88 26.50 -22.83
N ILE A 394 -19.69 25.44 -22.95
CA ILE A 394 -19.30 24.26 -23.75
C ILE A 394 -19.30 24.57 -25.26
N ARG A 395 -20.22 25.39 -25.77
CA ARG A 395 -20.16 25.86 -27.17
C ARG A 395 -18.87 26.63 -27.44
N TYR A 396 -18.50 27.55 -26.55
CA TYR A 396 -17.27 28.32 -26.70
C TYR A 396 -16.05 27.40 -26.75
N ILE A 397 -15.94 26.45 -25.81
CA ILE A 397 -14.83 25.48 -25.76
C ILE A 397 -14.77 24.65 -27.05
N ARG A 398 -15.92 24.17 -27.56
CA ARG A 398 -15.97 23.38 -28.80
C ARG A 398 -15.67 24.22 -30.05
N ARG A 399 -16.17 25.46 -30.14
CA ARG A 399 -15.89 26.39 -31.26
C ARG A 399 -14.41 26.79 -31.31
N HIS A 400 -13.80 27.01 -30.15
CA HIS A 400 -12.39 27.41 -30.01
C HIS A 400 -11.46 26.25 -29.67
N ALA A 401 -11.86 24.99 -29.89
CA ALA A 401 -11.11 23.81 -29.44
C ALA A 401 -9.64 23.84 -29.92
N LYS A 402 -9.42 24.22 -31.19
CA LYS A 402 -8.09 24.44 -31.78
C LYS A 402 -7.28 25.55 -31.08
N ASP A 403 -7.90 26.66 -30.68
CA ASP A 403 -7.23 27.79 -30.01
C ASP A 403 -6.92 27.52 -28.51
N LEU A 404 -7.41 26.38 -28.02
CA LEU A 404 -7.31 25.89 -26.64
C LEU A 404 -6.48 24.60 -26.51
N GLY A 405 -6.00 24.03 -27.63
CA GLY A 405 -5.28 22.75 -27.65
C GLY A 405 -6.14 21.54 -27.28
N ILE A 406 -7.44 21.59 -27.60
CA ILE A 406 -8.48 20.63 -27.18
C ILE A 406 -9.03 19.87 -28.40
N ASP A 407 -9.30 18.58 -28.22
CA ASP A 407 -10.13 17.79 -29.12
C ASP A 407 -11.63 18.06 -28.84
N PRO A 408 -12.42 18.56 -29.81
CA PRO A 408 -13.82 18.88 -29.63
C PRO A 408 -14.72 17.68 -29.32
N GLU A 409 -14.27 16.45 -29.59
CA GLU A 409 -14.98 15.20 -29.30
C GLU A 409 -14.49 14.48 -28.03
N GLN A 410 -13.63 15.13 -27.26
CA GLN A 410 -13.10 14.63 -25.98
C GLN A 410 -13.46 15.55 -24.80
N ILE A 411 -14.61 16.24 -24.86
CA ILE A 411 -15.05 17.18 -23.83
C ILE A 411 -15.89 16.46 -22.76
N THR A 412 -15.24 16.12 -21.64
CA THR A 412 -15.93 15.65 -20.42
C THR A 412 -16.42 16.85 -19.62
N VAL A 413 -17.66 16.81 -19.15
CA VAL A 413 -18.25 17.88 -18.34
C VAL A 413 -18.71 17.35 -16.99
N GLY A 414 -18.35 18.04 -15.91
CA GLY A 414 -18.75 17.68 -14.56
C GLY A 414 -19.15 18.88 -13.72
N GLY A 415 -19.48 18.60 -12.47
CA GLY A 415 -19.83 19.66 -11.52
C GLY A 415 -20.37 19.09 -10.23
N GLY A 416 -20.39 19.93 -9.19
CA GLY A 416 -20.84 19.53 -7.86
C GLY A 416 -22.10 20.24 -7.38
N SER A 417 -23.00 19.54 -6.68
CA SER A 417 -24.25 20.12 -6.18
C SER A 417 -25.04 20.80 -7.33
N ALA A 418 -25.41 22.07 -7.19
CA ALA A 418 -26.00 22.89 -8.25
C ALA A 418 -25.14 23.02 -9.53
N GLY A 419 -23.81 22.92 -9.43
CA GLY A 419 -22.92 22.87 -10.60
C GLY A 419 -23.10 21.58 -11.40
N GLY A 420 -23.40 20.47 -10.74
CA GLY A 420 -23.75 19.21 -11.42
C GLY A 420 -25.09 19.27 -12.16
N HIS A 421 -26.02 20.12 -11.69
CA HIS A 421 -27.25 20.44 -12.43
C HIS A 421 -26.98 21.27 -13.69
N VAL A 422 -26.08 22.27 -13.62
CA VAL A 422 -25.62 23.02 -14.79
C VAL A 422 -24.90 22.09 -15.78
N ALA A 423 -24.04 21.19 -15.29
CA ALA A 423 -23.37 20.16 -16.09
C ALA A 423 -24.38 19.24 -16.80
N LEU A 424 -25.39 18.72 -16.09
CA LEU A 424 -26.49 17.97 -16.70
C LEU A 424 -27.28 18.78 -17.72
N GLY A 425 -27.41 20.09 -17.51
CA GLY A 425 -28.07 21.00 -18.45
C GLY A 425 -27.41 21.09 -19.82
N THR A 426 -26.10 20.82 -19.93
CA THR A 426 -25.39 20.75 -21.22
C THR A 426 -25.80 19.53 -22.05
N ALA A 427 -26.29 18.47 -21.39
CA ALA A 427 -26.74 17.24 -22.04
C ALA A 427 -28.28 17.10 -22.17
N LEU A 428 -29.06 17.81 -21.35
CA LEU A 428 -30.50 17.56 -21.18
C LEU A 428 -31.43 18.67 -21.66
N PHE A 429 -31.12 19.94 -21.43
CA PHE A 429 -32.11 21.02 -21.45
C PHE A 429 -32.11 21.78 -22.79
N ASP A 430 -32.52 21.10 -23.85
CA ASP A 430 -32.26 21.52 -25.24
C ASP A 430 -32.99 22.79 -25.71
N THR A 431 -33.96 23.28 -24.93
CA THR A 431 -34.68 24.54 -25.16
C THR A 431 -34.14 25.71 -24.33
N VAL A 432 -33.19 25.49 -23.41
CA VAL A 432 -32.75 26.49 -22.42
C VAL A 432 -31.53 27.23 -22.92
N GLU A 433 -31.75 28.14 -23.88
CA GLU A 433 -30.68 28.81 -24.62
C GLU A 433 -30.63 30.33 -24.44
N HIS A 434 -29.43 30.88 -24.63
CA HIS A 434 -29.20 32.30 -24.91
C HIS A 434 -29.60 32.60 -26.36
N ALA A 435 -30.23 33.75 -26.61
CA ALA A 435 -30.77 34.08 -27.95
C ALA A 435 -29.71 34.48 -28.99
N ASP A 436 -28.48 34.76 -28.54
CA ASP A 436 -27.32 35.13 -29.35
C ASP A 436 -26.35 33.95 -29.61
N GLU A 437 -26.72 32.73 -29.23
CA GLU A 437 -25.89 31.54 -29.48
C GLU A 437 -26.12 30.98 -30.89
N ASP A 438 -25.03 30.82 -31.66
CA ASP A 438 -25.02 29.90 -32.79
C ASP A 438 -25.21 28.45 -32.27
N LEU A 439 -26.40 27.90 -32.55
CA LEU A 439 -26.81 26.56 -32.14
C LEU A 439 -26.27 25.44 -33.06
N GLY A 440 -25.58 25.78 -34.15
CA GLY A 440 -24.87 24.80 -34.99
C GLY A 440 -23.69 24.15 -34.25
N VAL A 441 -23.10 24.86 -33.27
CA VAL A 441 -22.12 24.26 -32.35
C VAL A 441 -22.85 23.53 -31.21
N SER A 442 -22.58 22.23 -31.10
CA SER A 442 -23.08 21.38 -30.02
C SER A 442 -22.54 21.81 -28.65
N CYS A 443 -23.43 21.92 -27.66
CA CYS A 443 -23.06 22.01 -26.24
C CYS A 443 -23.05 20.64 -25.52
N LYS A 444 -23.43 19.55 -26.20
CA LYS A 444 -23.51 18.21 -25.58
C LYS A 444 -22.12 17.73 -25.17
N PRO A 445 -21.93 17.20 -23.95
CA PRO A 445 -20.65 16.66 -23.53
C PRO A 445 -20.46 15.22 -24.01
N ASN A 446 -19.22 14.78 -24.15
CA ASN A 446 -18.87 13.43 -24.56
C ASN A 446 -19.00 12.45 -23.37
N ALA A 447 -18.76 12.92 -22.14
CA ALA A 447 -19.12 12.23 -20.88
C ALA A 447 -19.52 13.20 -19.75
N LEU A 448 -20.23 12.68 -18.74
CA LEU A 448 -20.69 13.41 -17.56
C LEU A 448 -20.06 12.87 -16.26
N VAL A 449 -19.61 13.77 -15.38
CA VAL A 449 -19.05 13.42 -14.05
C VAL A 449 -19.76 14.22 -12.95
N LEU A 450 -20.63 13.55 -12.18
CA LEU A 450 -21.56 14.19 -11.26
C LEU A 450 -21.13 13.97 -9.81
N LEU A 451 -20.83 15.07 -9.11
CA LEU A 451 -20.33 15.07 -7.73
C LEU A 451 -21.46 15.53 -6.79
N PHE A 452 -22.00 14.68 -5.93
CA PHE A 452 -23.04 15.01 -4.94
C PHE A 452 -24.12 15.98 -5.49
N SER A 453 -24.65 15.65 -6.67
CA SER A 453 -25.27 16.62 -7.60
C SER A 453 -26.77 16.81 -7.37
N VAL A 454 -27.31 17.96 -7.79
CA VAL A 454 -28.76 18.18 -7.84
C VAL A 454 -29.34 17.44 -9.05
N LEU A 455 -30.03 16.33 -8.79
CA LEU A 455 -30.55 15.41 -9.81
C LEU A 455 -32.06 15.58 -10.09
N ASP A 456 -32.79 16.28 -9.22
CA ASP A 456 -34.19 16.67 -9.44
C ASP A 456 -34.49 18.04 -8.83
N THR A 457 -35.39 18.77 -9.50
CA THR A 457 -35.86 20.12 -9.18
C THR A 457 -37.40 20.22 -9.15
N SER A 458 -38.09 19.08 -9.19
CA SER A 458 -39.53 18.88 -8.90
C SER A 458 -39.97 19.51 -7.56
N PRO A 459 -41.28 19.63 -7.26
CA PRO A 459 -41.76 20.12 -5.96
C PRO A 459 -41.16 19.36 -4.75
N GLU A 460 -40.82 18.10 -4.96
CA GLU A 460 -40.15 17.20 -4.01
C GLU A 460 -38.60 17.30 -4.04
N GLY A 461 -38.05 17.94 -5.07
CA GLY A 461 -36.63 18.09 -5.38
C GLY A 461 -35.99 19.40 -4.90
N TYR A 462 -34.68 19.52 -5.08
CA TYR A 462 -33.91 20.66 -4.58
C TYR A 462 -34.09 21.90 -5.46
N GLY A 463 -34.33 23.05 -4.84
CA GLY A 463 -34.37 24.35 -5.53
C GLY A 463 -35.72 24.76 -6.12
N ASN A 464 -36.76 23.91 -6.08
CA ASN A 464 -38.06 24.19 -6.69
C ASN A 464 -38.68 25.54 -6.28
N LYS A 465 -38.55 25.92 -5.00
CA LYS A 465 -39.00 27.22 -4.46
C LYS A 465 -38.37 28.46 -5.14
N VAL A 466 -37.28 28.29 -5.91
CA VAL A 466 -36.61 29.33 -6.70
C VAL A 466 -36.90 29.19 -8.20
N ILE A 467 -37.27 27.99 -8.66
CA ILE A 467 -37.49 27.65 -10.07
C ILE A 467 -38.96 27.80 -10.48
N GLY A 468 -39.90 27.59 -9.55
CA GLY A 468 -41.33 27.75 -9.79
C GLY A 468 -41.92 26.67 -10.73
N ALA A 469 -43.01 27.03 -11.42
CA ALA A 469 -43.82 26.11 -12.21
C ALA A 469 -43.06 25.44 -13.39
N GLU A 470 -42.05 26.12 -13.95
CA GLU A 470 -41.28 25.65 -15.11
C GLU A 470 -40.22 24.59 -14.78
N TRP A 471 -40.20 24.06 -13.55
CA TRP A 471 -39.22 23.07 -13.09
C TRP A 471 -39.03 21.86 -14.01
N ARG A 472 -40.08 21.42 -14.72
CA ARG A 472 -40.00 20.29 -15.66
C ARG A 472 -38.99 20.53 -16.79
N THR A 473 -38.82 21.78 -17.21
CA THR A 473 -37.88 22.20 -18.25
C THR A 473 -36.42 22.01 -17.82
N ILE A 474 -36.13 22.10 -16.50
CA ILE A 474 -34.78 21.98 -15.93
C ILE A 474 -34.69 20.98 -14.76
N SER A 475 -35.45 19.89 -14.80
CA SER A 475 -35.30 18.75 -13.88
C SER A 475 -34.54 17.62 -14.58
N PRO A 476 -33.33 17.23 -14.11
CA PRO A 476 -32.57 16.19 -14.76
C PRO A 476 -33.29 14.83 -14.77
N LEU A 477 -33.79 14.39 -13.61
CA LEU A 477 -34.58 13.16 -13.45
C LEU A 477 -35.73 13.08 -14.47
N HIS A 478 -36.45 14.18 -14.66
CA HIS A 478 -37.61 14.20 -15.55
C HIS A 478 -37.21 14.21 -17.02
N GLN A 479 -36.08 14.84 -17.38
CA GLN A 479 -35.57 14.97 -18.76
C GLN A 479 -34.71 13.79 -19.28
N ILE A 480 -34.35 12.81 -18.43
CA ILE A 480 -33.65 11.57 -18.88
C ILE A 480 -34.39 10.92 -20.05
N ARG A 481 -33.63 10.65 -21.12
CA ARG A 481 -34.00 9.98 -22.37
C ARG A 481 -32.88 9.01 -22.79
N PRO A 482 -33.08 8.07 -23.73
CA PRO A 482 -31.99 7.23 -24.25
C PRO A 482 -30.90 8.02 -24.99
N LYS A 483 -29.73 7.42 -25.18
CA LYS A 483 -28.54 8.01 -25.85
C LYS A 483 -27.98 9.26 -25.13
N MET A 484 -28.04 9.26 -23.79
CA MET A 484 -27.28 10.20 -22.96
C MET A 484 -25.77 9.97 -23.10
N PRO A 485 -24.93 10.99 -22.84
CA PRO A 485 -23.51 10.79 -22.58
C PRO A 485 -23.31 9.78 -21.43
N PRO A 486 -22.29 8.91 -21.50
CA PRO A 486 -21.90 8.09 -20.36
C PRO A 486 -21.73 8.94 -19.10
N THR A 487 -22.36 8.51 -18.00
CA THR A 487 -22.47 9.32 -16.77
C THR A 487 -21.90 8.58 -15.57
N LEU A 488 -20.84 9.10 -14.96
CA LEU A 488 -20.33 8.67 -13.66
C LEU A 488 -20.93 9.54 -12.55
N ILE A 489 -21.39 8.93 -11.46
CA ILE A 489 -21.97 9.62 -10.31
C ILE A 489 -21.21 9.24 -9.03
N PHE A 490 -20.77 10.24 -8.27
CA PHE A 490 -20.26 10.10 -6.90
C PHE A 490 -21.26 10.72 -5.94
N HIS A 491 -21.79 9.95 -4.99
CA HIS A 491 -22.83 10.44 -4.08
C HIS A 491 -22.77 9.74 -2.72
N GLY A 492 -23.32 10.35 -1.68
CA GLY A 492 -23.32 9.77 -0.33
C GLY A 492 -24.73 9.40 0.15
N ASP A 493 -24.86 8.30 0.90
CA ASP A 493 -26.18 7.81 1.36
C ASP A 493 -26.77 8.56 2.57
N LYS A 494 -26.08 9.59 3.07
CA LYS A 494 -26.54 10.56 4.08
C LYS A 494 -26.56 12.01 3.55
N ASP A 495 -26.54 12.20 2.24
CA ASP A 495 -26.75 13.52 1.64
C ASP A 495 -28.19 14.00 1.90
N SER A 496 -28.33 15.10 2.66
CA SER A 496 -29.61 15.73 3.01
C SER A 496 -29.97 16.93 2.12
N VAL A 497 -29.13 17.27 1.15
CA VAL A 497 -29.31 18.41 0.23
C VAL A 497 -29.70 17.92 -1.16
N ALA A 498 -29.09 16.82 -1.60
CA ALA A 498 -29.47 16.04 -2.77
C ALA A 498 -29.81 14.61 -2.32
N PRO A 499 -31.06 14.31 -1.92
CA PRO A 499 -31.39 13.10 -1.16
C PRO A 499 -31.08 11.78 -1.89
N TYR A 500 -30.66 10.77 -1.12
CA TYR A 500 -30.42 9.41 -1.62
C TYR A 500 -31.60 8.78 -2.41
N PRO A 501 -32.89 8.97 -2.05
CA PRO A 501 -34.01 8.52 -2.88
C PRO A 501 -34.03 9.14 -4.28
N THR A 502 -33.72 10.45 -4.38
CA THR A 502 -33.65 11.19 -5.66
C THR A 502 -32.51 10.68 -6.53
N LEU A 503 -31.33 10.42 -5.93
CA LEU A 503 -30.21 9.76 -6.59
C LEU A 503 -30.63 8.39 -7.16
N MET A 504 -31.26 7.54 -6.35
CA MET A 504 -31.63 6.19 -6.78
C MET A 504 -32.71 6.20 -7.87
N ALA A 505 -33.64 7.16 -7.83
CA ALA A 505 -34.61 7.38 -8.91
C ALA A 505 -33.92 7.79 -10.23
N PHE A 506 -32.95 8.72 -10.17
CA PHE A 506 -32.17 9.16 -11.33
C PHE A 506 -31.33 8.00 -11.91
N TYR A 507 -30.60 7.29 -11.05
CA TYR A 507 -29.77 6.16 -11.45
C TYR A 507 -30.59 5.03 -12.06
N LYS A 508 -31.75 4.69 -11.46
CA LYS A 508 -32.67 3.69 -12.00
C LYS A 508 -33.18 4.11 -13.38
N LYS A 509 -33.67 5.35 -13.55
CA LYS A 509 -34.22 5.81 -14.84
C LYS A 509 -33.14 5.87 -15.93
N MET A 510 -31.90 6.23 -15.62
CA MET A 510 -30.75 6.13 -16.54
C MET A 510 -30.54 4.69 -17.03
N ARG A 511 -30.51 3.72 -16.11
CA ARG A 511 -30.35 2.29 -16.43
C ARG A 511 -31.53 1.72 -17.23
N ASP A 512 -32.76 2.06 -16.85
CA ASP A 512 -33.98 1.64 -17.55
C ASP A 512 -33.99 2.16 -18.99
N SER A 513 -33.57 3.42 -19.19
CA SER A 513 -33.40 4.07 -20.51
C SER A 513 -32.18 3.61 -21.30
N LYS A 514 -31.49 2.55 -20.85
CA LYS A 514 -30.31 1.93 -21.47
C LYS A 514 -29.11 2.86 -21.66
N ASN A 515 -28.99 3.89 -20.82
CA ASN A 515 -27.82 4.76 -20.81
C ASN A 515 -26.68 4.13 -19.98
N VAL A 516 -25.42 4.39 -20.38
CA VAL A 516 -24.26 4.02 -19.58
C VAL A 516 -24.22 4.89 -18.33
N CYS A 517 -24.35 4.28 -17.15
CA CYS A 517 -24.27 4.99 -15.88
C CYS A 517 -23.59 4.14 -14.78
N GLU A 518 -22.45 4.62 -14.28
CA GLU A 518 -21.74 4.06 -13.14
C GLU A 518 -22.02 4.90 -11.88
N LEU A 519 -22.16 4.26 -10.72
CA LEU A 519 -22.46 4.90 -9.44
C LEU A 519 -21.45 4.46 -8.38
N VAL A 520 -20.79 5.44 -7.78
CA VAL A 520 -19.93 5.31 -6.60
C VAL A 520 -20.71 5.89 -5.42
N LEU A 521 -21.11 5.03 -4.48
CA LEU A 521 -21.96 5.38 -3.35
C LEU A 521 -21.18 5.29 -2.03
N GLU A 522 -20.90 6.44 -1.42
CA GLU A 522 -20.22 6.54 -0.13
C GLU A 522 -21.17 6.27 1.04
N ARG A 523 -20.78 5.37 1.96
CA ARG A 523 -21.62 4.92 3.08
C ARG A 523 -21.41 5.81 4.29
N GLY A 524 -22.47 6.49 4.72
CA GLY A 524 -22.35 7.61 5.67
C GLY A 524 -22.02 8.95 5.01
N GLY A 525 -21.81 8.98 3.69
CA GLY A 525 -21.42 10.20 2.96
C GLY A 525 -22.50 11.28 3.01
N VAL A 526 -22.14 12.46 3.52
CA VAL A 526 -22.97 13.68 3.54
C VAL A 526 -22.78 14.53 2.27
N HIS A 527 -23.53 15.63 2.11
CA HIS A 527 -23.35 16.53 0.97
C HIS A 527 -21.91 17.06 0.90
N GLY A 528 -21.23 16.88 -0.24
CA GLY A 528 -19.84 17.31 -0.41
C GLY A 528 -18.77 16.46 0.29
N HIS A 529 -19.09 15.25 0.79
CA HIS A 529 -18.17 14.35 1.52
C HIS A 529 -16.78 14.17 0.86
N ILE A 530 -16.70 14.13 -0.47
CA ILE A 530 -15.45 14.01 -1.25
C ILE A 530 -14.46 15.14 -0.90
N ASN A 531 -14.95 16.34 -0.56
CA ASN A 531 -14.11 17.47 -0.19
C ASN A 531 -13.51 17.34 1.23
N ASN A 532 -14.00 16.40 2.05
CA ASN A 532 -13.66 16.30 3.47
C ASN A 532 -12.51 15.31 3.74
N ASP A 533 -12.26 14.35 2.84
CA ASP A 533 -11.12 13.42 2.91
C ASP A 533 -10.40 13.39 1.55
N MET A 534 -9.09 13.66 1.57
CA MET A 534 -8.24 13.58 0.37
C MET A 534 -8.22 12.18 -0.26
N LYS A 535 -8.45 11.12 0.51
CA LYS A 535 -8.57 9.76 -0.04
C LYS A 535 -9.79 9.60 -0.93
N LEU A 536 -10.93 10.17 -0.54
CA LEU A 536 -12.16 10.13 -1.33
C LEU A 536 -12.02 11.02 -2.58
N PHE A 537 -11.32 12.16 -2.46
CA PHE A 537 -10.98 13.00 -3.60
C PHE A 537 -10.04 12.29 -4.61
N ASP A 538 -8.94 11.68 -4.13
CA ASP A 538 -7.98 10.98 -4.98
C ASP A 538 -8.59 9.70 -5.59
N ASP A 539 -9.42 8.96 -4.84
CA ASP A 539 -10.20 7.83 -5.38
C ASP A 539 -11.21 8.29 -6.45
N ALA A 540 -11.89 9.43 -6.24
CA ALA A 540 -12.80 10.00 -7.24
C ALA A 540 -12.10 10.43 -8.53
N ALA A 541 -10.89 11.00 -8.44
CA ALA A 541 -10.06 11.29 -9.62
C ALA A 541 -9.70 10.00 -10.38
N ASN A 542 -9.18 8.99 -9.67
CA ASN A 542 -8.80 7.70 -10.26
C ASN A 542 -9.98 6.97 -10.91
N ARG A 543 -11.15 6.93 -10.25
CA ARG A 543 -12.37 6.34 -10.83
C ARG A 543 -12.88 7.11 -12.03
N THR A 544 -12.72 8.44 -12.05
CA THR A 544 -13.07 9.26 -13.23
C THR A 544 -12.16 8.90 -14.42
N LYS A 545 -10.84 8.82 -14.21
CA LYS A 545 -9.88 8.36 -15.23
C LYS A 545 -10.24 6.97 -15.77
N ALA A 546 -10.46 6.00 -14.89
CA ALA A 546 -10.82 4.64 -15.27
C ALA A 546 -12.15 4.57 -16.03
N PHE A 547 -13.17 5.34 -15.59
CA PHE A 547 -14.45 5.43 -16.27
C PHE A 547 -14.33 5.98 -17.68
N LEU A 548 -13.63 7.12 -17.86
CA LEU A 548 -13.44 7.75 -19.17
C LEU A 548 -12.68 6.81 -20.11
N SER A 549 -11.63 6.15 -19.62
CA SER A 549 -10.86 5.16 -20.39
C SER A 549 -11.73 4.01 -20.92
N LYS A 550 -12.66 3.47 -20.11
CA LYS A 550 -13.65 2.46 -20.56
C LYS A 550 -14.56 2.98 -21.69
N GLN A 551 -14.83 4.29 -21.74
CA GLN A 551 -15.63 4.92 -22.80
C GLN A 551 -14.80 5.32 -24.04
N GLN A 552 -13.49 5.01 -24.06
CA GLN A 552 -12.52 5.50 -25.06
C GLN A 552 -12.39 7.04 -25.06
N LEU A 553 -12.62 7.65 -23.88
CA LEU A 553 -12.50 9.08 -23.64
C LEU A 553 -11.28 9.40 -22.75
N GLY A 554 -10.66 10.55 -22.98
CA GLY A 554 -9.37 10.91 -22.43
C GLY A 554 -8.27 10.92 -23.50
N PRO A 555 -6.98 10.90 -23.11
CA PRO A 555 -5.90 10.90 -24.08
C PRO A 555 -5.88 9.54 -24.75
N SER A 556 -5.93 9.51 -26.08
CA SER A 556 -5.73 8.30 -26.86
C SER A 556 -4.45 7.60 -26.40
N ARG A 557 -4.55 6.35 -25.92
CA ARG A 557 -3.36 5.47 -25.86
C ARG A 557 -2.76 5.51 -27.28
N PRO A 558 -1.46 5.78 -27.45
CA PRO A 558 -0.87 5.85 -28.78
C PRO A 558 -1.13 4.53 -29.51
N GLN A 559 -1.89 4.57 -30.61
CA GLN A 559 -1.97 3.43 -31.51
C GLN A 559 -0.56 3.22 -32.09
N LYS A 560 -0.15 1.96 -32.23
CA LYS A 560 1.23 1.63 -32.61
C LYS A 560 1.57 2.21 -33.97
N GLY A 561 2.42 3.23 -33.96
CA GLY A 561 3.01 3.89 -35.12
C GLY A 561 4.33 4.53 -34.70
N THR A 562 5.43 3.81 -34.93
CA THR A 562 6.83 4.32 -34.85
C THR A 562 7.18 5.21 -33.66
N GLN A 563 7.19 4.66 -32.43
CA GLN A 563 7.91 5.26 -31.31
C GLN A 563 9.30 4.59 -31.18
N ALA A 564 10.35 5.30 -31.59
CA ALA A 564 11.71 4.74 -31.67
C ALA A 564 12.44 4.62 -30.32
N ASP A 565 11.95 5.32 -29.29
CA ASP A 565 12.68 5.58 -28.04
C ASP A 565 12.07 4.92 -26.77
N SER A 566 11.08 4.03 -26.91
CA SER A 566 10.46 3.33 -25.78
C SER A 566 10.63 1.81 -25.87
N ILE A 567 11.33 1.24 -24.90
CA ILE A 567 11.60 -0.21 -24.82
C ILE A 567 10.29 -0.96 -24.46
N PRO A 568 9.86 -2.00 -25.22
CA PRO A 568 8.61 -2.73 -24.99
C PRO A 568 8.48 -3.36 -23.60
N LYS A 569 7.27 -3.40 -23.04
CA LYS A 569 6.99 -3.96 -21.70
C LYS A 569 6.55 -5.42 -21.78
N VAL A 570 7.20 -6.29 -21.02
CA VAL A 570 6.95 -7.74 -20.99
C VAL A 570 6.52 -8.17 -19.59
N LEU A 571 5.41 -8.90 -19.49
CA LEU A 571 4.98 -9.57 -18.27
C LEU A 571 5.26 -11.08 -18.35
N ILE A 572 5.93 -11.61 -17.34
CA ILE A 572 6.07 -13.04 -17.09
C ILE A 572 5.25 -13.40 -15.84
N ILE A 573 4.34 -14.36 -15.96
CA ILE A 573 3.63 -15.00 -14.84
C ILE A 573 3.73 -16.52 -14.95
N GLY A 574 3.51 -17.23 -13.85
CA GLY A 574 3.47 -18.69 -13.88
C GLY A 574 4.19 -19.37 -12.73
N ASP A 575 4.16 -20.71 -12.78
CA ASP A 575 4.62 -21.61 -11.72
C ASP A 575 6.15 -21.64 -11.51
N SER A 576 6.66 -22.54 -10.68
CA SER A 576 8.06 -22.52 -10.21
C SER A 576 9.09 -22.66 -11.34
N ILE A 577 8.74 -23.32 -12.45
CA ILE A 577 9.61 -23.40 -13.64
C ILE A 577 9.91 -22.01 -14.21
N SER A 578 8.93 -21.11 -14.15
CA SER A 578 9.11 -19.72 -14.56
C SER A 578 10.02 -18.91 -13.63
N GLY A 579 10.16 -19.30 -12.36
CA GLY A 579 11.15 -18.72 -11.45
C GLY A 579 12.58 -19.03 -11.90
N GLY A 580 12.83 -20.27 -12.33
CA GLY A 580 14.16 -20.75 -12.73
C GLY A 580 14.71 -20.07 -13.98
N TYR A 581 13.92 -19.93 -15.05
CA TYR A 581 14.39 -19.28 -16.28
C TYR A 581 14.43 -17.75 -16.21
N SER A 582 13.67 -17.11 -15.30
CA SER A 582 13.49 -15.65 -15.30
C SER A 582 14.79 -14.84 -15.22
N LYS A 583 15.79 -15.29 -14.45
CA LYS A 583 17.08 -14.57 -14.34
C LYS A 583 17.84 -14.55 -15.68
N SER A 584 17.87 -15.67 -16.40
CA SER A 584 18.51 -15.75 -17.72
C SER A 584 17.70 -15.01 -18.78
N LEU A 585 16.36 -15.07 -18.71
CA LEU A 585 15.46 -14.38 -19.63
C LEU A 585 15.58 -12.85 -19.55
N ILE A 586 15.66 -12.29 -18.35
CA ILE A 586 15.88 -10.85 -18.15
C ILE A 586 17.20 -10.42 -18.79
N LYS A 587 18.28 -11.19 -18.64
CA LYS A 587 19.58 -10.89 -19.28
C LYS A 587 19.53 -10.97 -20.82
N LEU A 588 18.76 -11.90 -21.39
CA LEU A 588 18.61 -12.03 -22.85
C LEU A 588 17.78 -10.89 -23.48
N LEU A 589 16.90 -10.28 -22.68
CA LEU A 589 16.04 -9.15 -23.03
C LEU A 589 16.57 -7.80 -22.52
N GLU A 590 17.73 -7.76 -21.87
CA GLU A 590 18.37 -6.54 -21.37
C GLU A 590 18.64 -5.58 -22.54
N GLY A 591 18.16 -4.34 -22.42
CA GLY A 591 18.17 -3.34 -23.50
C GLY A 591 17.18 -3.58 -24.65
N LYS A 592 16.38 -4.66 -24.62
CA LYS A 592 15.38 -5.01 -25.66
C LYS A 592 13.94 -5.02 -25.16
N ALA A 593 13.71 -5.31 -23.88
CA ALA A 593 12.40 -5.26 -23.24
C ALA A 593 12.51 -4.95 -21.73
N GLU A 594 11.53 -4.23 -21.18
CA GLU A 594 11.35 -4.06 -19.74
C GLU A 594 10.55 -5.24 -19.19
N VAL A 595 11.20 -6.12 -18.43
CA VAL A 595 10.60 -7.41 -18.00
C VAL A 595 10.11 -7.35 -16.56
N THR A 596 8.79 -7.34 -16.37
CA THR A 596 8.14 -7.61 -15.09
C THR A 596 7.96 -9.12 -14.89
N LYS A 597 8.42 -9.67 -13.76
CA LYS A 597 8.10 -11.04 -13.33
C LYS A 597 7.23 -10.99 -12.07
N LEU A 598 5.99 -11.48 -12.14
CA LEU A 598 5.17 -11.74 -10.96
C LEU A 598 5.33 -13.21 -10.55
N GLY A 599 5.53 -13.45 -9.25
CA GLY A 599 6.02 -14.73 -8.74
C GLY A 599 4.94 -15.79 -8.51
N ALA A 600 5.34 -17.06 -8.64
CA ALA A 600 4.76 -18.14 -7.85
C ALA A 600 5.32 -18.05 -6.42
N VAL A 601 4.49 -18.22 -5.38
CA VAL A 601 4.87 -17.83 -4.01
C VAL A 601 5.73 -18.88 -3.28
N ALA A 602 6.98 -19.07 -3.74
CA ALA A 602 8.09 -19.57 -2.92
C ALA A 602 9.48 -19.27 -3.52
N GLY A 603 10.25 -18.37 -2.89
CA GLY A 603 11.73 -18.45 -2.88
C GLY A 603 12.54 -17.57 -3.85
N TYR A 604 12.08 -17.27 -5.07
CA TYR A 604 12.91 -16.53 -6.04
C TYR A 604 12.74 -15.00 -5.97
N ARG A 605 13.84 -14.30 -5.67
CA ARG A 605 13.96 -12.84 -5.71
C ARG A 605 14.58 -12.39 -7.03
N ILE A 606 14.07 -11.29 -7.59
CA ILE A 606 14.77 -10.46 -8.59
C ILE A 606 14.75 -9.02 -8.09
N GLN A 607 15.84 -8.28 -8.29
CA GLN A 607 16.03 -6.96 -7.69
C GLN A 607 15.52 -5.84 -8.62
N LYS A 608 14.35 -5.27 -8.31
CA LYS A 608 14.25 -3.85 -7.94
C LYS A 608 12.85 -3.51 -7.40
N GLU A 609 12.84 -2.53 -6.51
CA GLU A 609 11.74 -1.64 -6.10
C GLU A 609 10.33 -2.22 -5.81
N THR A 610 9.86 -1.95 -4.58
CA THR A 610 8.48 -2.07 -4.06
C THR A 610 7.86 -3.48 -3.96
N PHE A 611 7.53 -3.94 -2.73
CA PHE A 611 6.16 -3.98 -2.19
C PHE A 611 6.05 -4.73 -0.84
N TRP A 612 4.93 -4.50 -0.15
CA TRP A 612 4.66 -4.79 1.26
C TRP A 612 4.17 -6.22 1.52
N HIS A 613 4.12 -6.65 2.79
CA HIS A 613 3.57 -7.94 3.25
C HIS A 613 2.39 -7.75 4.24
N SER A 614 1.55 -8.78 4.43
CA SER A 614 0.95 -9.24 5.69
C SER A 614 0.24 -10.58 5.46
N ARG A 615 -0.29 -11.20 6.51
CA ARG A 615 -1.36 -12.20 6.40
C ARG A 615 -2.72 -11.54 6.66
N GLY A 616 -3.81 -12.19 6.28
CA GLY A 616 -5.16 -11.63 6.24
C GLY A 616 -5.50 -11.15 4.83
N GLU A 617 -6.25 -11.99 4.10
CA GLU A 617 -6.44 -11.97 2.64
C GLU A 617 -5.13 -12.07 1.82
N ALA A 618 -5.20 -12.61 0.60
CA ALA A 618 -4.02 -12.86 -0.21
C ALA A 618 -3.40 -11.54 -0.71
N LYS A 619 -2.20 -11.22 -0.18
CA LYS A 619 -1.46 -9.98 -0.48
C LYS A 619 -0.48 -10.10 -1.66
N TYR A 620 -0.42 -11.27 -2.29
CA TYR A 620 0.21 -11.48 -3.59
C TYR A 620 -0.82 -12.10 -4.52
N LEU A 621 -0.74 -11.75 -5.79
CA LEU A 621 -1.36 -12.53 -6.85
C LEU A 621 -0.56 -13.83 -6.96
N ASP A 622 -1.10 -14.94 -6.44
CA ASP A 622 -0.38 -16.22 -6.50
C ASP A 622 -0.48 -16.84 -7.89
N PHE A 623 0.61 -16.73 -8.65
CA PHE A 623 0.77 -17.36 -9.96
C PHE A 623 1.35 -18.77 -9.88
N GLY A 624 1.34 -19.42 -8.70
CA GLY A 624 1.78 -20.80 -8.53
C GLY A 624 1.00 -21.81 -9.36
N SER A 625 -0.27 -21.57 -9.67
CA SER A 625 -1.15 -22.45 -10.46
C SER A 625 -2.26 -21.65 -11.15
N ALA A 626 -2.93 -22.26 -12.13
CA ALA A 626 -4.16 -21.67 -12.69
C ALA A 626 -5.25 -21.57 -11.61
N LYS A 627 -5.35 -22.58 -10.74
CA LYS A 627 -6.22 -22.58 -9.55
C LYS A 627 -6.00 -21.36 -8.65
N ALA A 628 -4.75 -21.06 -8.31
CA ALA A 628 -4.39 -19.93 -7.44
C ALA A 628 -4.64 -18.58 -8.13
N CYS A 629 -4.32 -18.46 -9.42
CA CYS A 629 -4.59 -17.26 -10.21
C CYS A 629 -6.10 -16.90 -10.28
N ILE A 630 -7.00 -17.88 -10.15
CA ILE A 630 -8.45 -17.67 -10.05
C ILE A 630 -8.90 -17.19 -8.65
N VAL A 631 -8.14 -17.44 -7.58
CA VAL A 631 -8.48 -16.95 -6.23
C VAL A 631 -8.33 -15.43 -6.14
N ASP A 632 -7.27 -14.87 -6.73
CA ASP A 632 -6.99 -13.43 -6.75
C ASP A 632 -7.38 -12.74 -8.07
N PHE A 633 -8.32 -13.31 -8.82
CA PHE A 633 -8.64 -12.92 -10.20
C PHE A 633 -9.01 -11.44 -10.37
N GLU A 634 -9.79 -10.86 -9.44
CA GLU A 634 -10.16 -9.44 -9.47
C GLU A 634 -8.95 -8.51 -9.21
N ARG A 635 -8.06 -8.92 -8.31
CA ARG A 635 -6.83 -8.18 -7.98
C ARG A 635 -5.85 -8.23 -9.16
N PHE A 636 -5.79 -9.35 -9.86
CA PHE A 636 -5.00 -9.50 -11.08
C PHE A 636 -5.59 -8.70 -12.24
N GLY A 637 -6.92 -8.69 -12.39
CA GLY A 637 -7.60 -7.85 -13.36
C GLY A 637 -7.25 -6.38 -13.17
N LYS A 638 -7.31 -5.88 -11.93
CA LYS A 638 -6.88 -4.50 -11.63
C LYS A 638 -5.42 -4.23 -11.98
N HIS A 639 -4.48 -5.14 -11.66
CA HIS A 639 -3.07 -4.98 -12.06
C HIS A 639 -2.91 -4.80 -13.58
N LEU A 640 -3.70 -5.53 -14.37
CA LEU A 640 -3.72 -5.44 -15.84
C LEU A 640 -4.50 -4.23 -16.38
N GLU A 641 -5.37 -3.60 -15.59
CA GLU A 641 -5.95 -2.28 -15.91
C GLU A 641 -4.93 -1.16 -15.64
N ASP A 642 -4.26 -1.22 -14.48
CA ASP A 642 -3.28 -0.23 -14.02
C ASP A 642 -1.97 -0.26 -14.85
N THR A 643 -1.55 -1.43 -15.36
CA THR A 643 -0.27 -1.60 -16.09
C THR A 643 -0.44 -2.20 -17.50
N PRO A 644 -0.19 -1.46 -18.60
CA PRO A 644 -0.13 -2.02 -19.95
C PRO A 644 1.15 -2.82 -20.20
N TYR A 645 1.02 -3.92 -20.94
CA TYR A 645 2.14 -4.71 -21.47
C TYR A 645 2.02 -4.90 -22.99
N ASP A 646 3.16 -5.07 -23.66
CA ASP A 646 3.23 -5.43 -25.07
C ASP A 646 3.08 -6.95 -25.27
N VAL A 647 3.75 -7.73 -24.41
CA VAL A 647 3.73 -9.19 -24.42
C VAL A 647 3.51 -9.74 -23.01
N ILE A 648 2.60 -10.70 -22.86
CA ILE A 648 2.41 -11.50 -21.65
C ILE A 648 2.76 -12.96 -21.97
N HIS A 649 3.82 -13.48 -21.35
CA HIS A 649 4.19 -14.90 -21.42
C HIS A 649 3.80 -15.60 -20.12
N PHE A 650 3.06 -16.71 -20.21
CA PHE A 650 2.53 -17.39 -19.02
C PHE A 650 2.62 -18.91 -19.08
N ASN A 651 2.84 -19.54 -17.92
CA ASN A 651 2.98 -20.98 -17.76
C ASN A 651 2.28 -21.45 -16.47
N PHE A 652 1.27 -22.30 -16.60
CA PHE A 652 0.60 -22.93 -15.45
C PHE A 652 0.36 -24.40 -15.74
N GLY A 653 0.61 -25.25 -14.76
CA GLY A 653 0.01 -26.58 -14.70
C GLY A 653 0.75 -27.56 -13.80
N LEU A 654 2.02 -27.32 -13.49
CA LEU A 654 2.82 -28.24 -12.69
C LEU A 654 2.29 -28.37 -11.25
N ASN A 655 1.86 -27.25 -10.65
CA ASN A 655 1.19 -27.25 -9.35
C ASN A 655 -0.32 -27.55 -9.42
N ASP A 656 -0.98 -27.36 -10.57
CA ASP A 656 -2.35 -27.83 -10.79
C ASP A 656 -2.42 -29.36 -10.81
N ILE A 657 -1.35 -30.04 -11.27
CA ILE A 657 -1.22 -31.51 -11.21
C ILE A 657 -0.96 -31.98 -9.77
N PHE A 658 -0.20 -31.22 -8.95
CA PHE A 658 0.38 -31.64 -7.66
C PHE A 658 -0.61 -32.24 -6.64
N ARG A 659 -0.36 -33.51 -6.28
CA ARG A 659 -1.19 -34.36 -5.39
C ARG A 659 -0.55 -34.57 -4.01
N GLY A 660 -0.28 -33.48 -3.29
CA GLY A 660 0.22 -33.52 -1.90
C GLY A 660 -0.79 -34.12 -0.90
N ARG A 661 -0.35 -34.35 0.36
CA ARG A 661 -1.01 -35.22 1.36
C ARG A 661 -2.53 -35.06 1.60
N ASN A 662 -3.12 -33.89 1.35
CA ASN A 662 -4.56 -33.63 1.50
C ASN A 662 -5.25 -33.20 0.17
N GLY A 663 -4.61 -33.35 -0.98
CA GLY A 663 -5.15 -32.97 -2.30
C GLY A 663 -5.38 -31.48 -2.56
N ALA A 664 -5.18 -30.60 -1.56
CA ALA A 664 -5.62 -29.20 -1.56
C ALA A 664 -5.16 -28.36 -2.77
N TRP A 665 -3.96 -28.62 -3.30
CA TRP A 665 -3.38 -27.88 -4.43
C TRP A 665 -3.91 -28.35 -5.79
N HIS A 666 -4.27 -29.63 -5.92
CA HIS A 666 -4.68 -30.25 -7.18
C HIS A 666 -5.89 -29.55 -7.81
N ASN A 667 -5.84 -29.36 -9.12
CA ASN A 667 -6.90 -28.79 -9.94
C ASN A 667 -7.23 -29.78 -11.07
N PRO A 668 -8.36 -30.50 -11.03
CA PRO A 668 -8.70 -31.50 -12.04
C PRO A 668 -8.68 -30.93 -13.46
N VAL A 669 -8.26 -31.72 -14.45
CA VAL A 669 -7.97 -31.25 -15.82
C VAL A 669 -9.11 -30.44 -16.47
N ASP A 670 -10.38 -30.82 -16.27
CA ASP A 670 -11.56 -30.10 -16.78
C ASP A 670 -11.80 -28.76 -16.08
N GLN A 671 -11.33 -28.60 -14.84
CA GLN A 671 -11.42 -27.35 -14.08
C GLN A 671 -10.25 -26.43 -14.44
N TYR A 672 -9.03 -26.97 -14.48
CA TYR A 672 -7.84 -26.31 -15.04
C TYR A 672 -8.10 -25.72 -16.44
N ALA A 673 -8.77 -26.47 -17.33
CA ALA A 673 -9.15 -25.97 -18.67
C ALA A 673 -10.15 -24.80 -18.63
N LYS A 674 -11.12 -24.80 -17.69
CA LYS A 674 -12.06 -23.68 -17.50
C LYS A 674 -11.37 -22.45 -16.92
N ASP A 675 -10.44 -22.66 -15.99
CA ASP A 675 -9.70 -21.60 -15.33
C ASP A 675 -8.70 -20.93 -16.29
N LEU A 676 -7.98 -21.71 -17.10
CA LEU A 676 -7.20 -21.17 -18.22
C LEU A 676 -8.05 -20.33 -19.19
N ALA A 677 -9.28 -20.74 -19.51
CA ALA A 677 -10.15 -19.99 -20.42
C ALA A 677 -10.56 -18.62 -19.83
N LYS A 678 -10.80 -18.53 -18.51
CA LYS A 678 -11.00 -17.25 -17.80
C LYS A 678 -9.72 -16.40 -17.85
N ILE A 679 -8.58 -16.97 -17.47
CA ILE A 679 -7.29 -16.28 -17.41
C ILE A 679 -6.92 -15.71 -18.78
N VAL A 680 -6.96 -16.51 -19.84
CA VAL A 680 -6.69 -16.05 -21.21
C VAL A 680 -7.62 -14.91 -21.64
N THR A 681 -8.89 -14.95 -21.21
CA THR A 681 -9.84 -13.85 -21.50
C THR A 681 -9.42 -12.55 -20.78
N LEU A 682 -8.94 -12.65 -19.54
CA LEU A 682 -8.42 -11.51 -18.77
C LEU A 682 -7.11 -10.97 -19.36
N LEU A 683 -6.15 -11.85 -19.70
CA LEU A 683 -4.87 -11.45 -20.29
C LEU A 683 -5.07 -10.69 -21.62
N LYS A 684 -6.03 -11.11 -22.45
CA LYS A 684 -6.35 -10.42 -23.71
C LYS A 684 -7.01 -9.05 -23.50
N ALA A 685 -7.63 -8.79 -22.34
CA ALA A 685 -8.24 -7.49 -22.03
C ALA A 685 -7.20 -6.37 -21.77
N ASN A 686 -5.95 -6.72 -21.41
CA ASN A 686 -4.85 -5.77 -21.25
C ASN A 686 -4.44 -5.09 -22.58
N GLY A 687 -4.67 -5.78 -23.71
CA GLY A 687 -4.25 -5.38 -25.06
C GLY A 687 -2.95 -6.02 -25.55
N ALA A 688 -2.23 -6.73 -24.68
CA ALA A 688 -0.96 -7.39 -25.00
C ALA A 688 -1.10 -8.56 -25.99
N LYS A 689 0.01 -8.90 -26.66
CA LYS A 689 0.21 -10.22 -27.28
C LYS A 689 0.38 -11.25 -26.16
N VAL A 690 -0.39 -12.34 -26.19
CA VAL A 690 -0.39 -13.34 -25.11
C VAL A 690 0.20 -14.65 -25.65
N ILE A 691 1.22 -15.19 -24.97
CA ILE A 691 1.89 -16.45 -25.32
C ILE A 691 1.76 -17.43 -24.16
N TRP A 692 1.25 -18.63 -24.41
CA TRP A 692 1.22 -19.70 -23.42
C TRP A 692 2.41 -20.64 -23.58
N ALA A 693 3.17 -20.88 -22.52
CA ALA A 693 4.16 -21.95 -22.45
C ALA A 693 3.53 -23.23 -21.90
N ASN A 694 3.77 -24.36 -22.57
CA ASN A 694 3.30 -25.65 -22.11
C ASN A 694 4.08 -26.18 -20.89
N ILE A 695 3.45 -27.08 -20.14
CA ILE A 695 4.02 -27.72 -18.94
C ILE A 695 5.21 -28.57 -19.38
N THR A 696 6.33 -28.45 -18.69
CA THR A 696 7.53 -29.28 -18.91
C THR A 696 7.31 -30.74 -18.47
N PRO A 697 8.17 -31.70 -18.86
CA PRO A 697 8.06 -33.10 -18.45
C PRO A 697 8.05 -33.26 -16.94
N ILE A 698 7.50 -34.38 -16.46
CA ILE A 698 7.56 -34.83 -15.07
C ILE A 698 8.55 -36.02 -15.01
N PRO A 699 9.46 -36.10 -14.00
CA PRO A 699 10.40 -37.21 -13.87
C PRO A 699 9.75 -38.39 -13.12
N ALA A 700 10.21 -39.60 -13.39
CA ALA A 700 9.53 -40.86 -13.07
C ALA A 700 9.27 -41.08 -11.56
N ASN A 701 10.11 -40.54 -10.69
CA ASN A 701 10.02 -40.72 -9.23
C ASN A 701 9.48 -39.48 -8.48
N ALA A 702 8.83 -38.53 -9.18
CA ALA A 702 8.25 -37.34 -8.54
C ALA A 702 7.10 -37.72 -7.58
N PRO A 703 7.21 -37.45 -6.25
CA PRO A 703 6.34 -38.06 -5.24
C PRO A 703 4.89 -37.56 -5.23
N HIS A 704 4.62 -36.44 -5.91
CA HIS A 704 3.32 -35.76 -5.94
C HIS A 704 2.86 -35.37 -7.34
N ASN A 705 3.63 -35.69 -8.38
CA ASN A 705 3.33 -35.38 -9.78
C ASN A 705 3.46 -36.67 -10.58
N PRO A 706 2.37 -37.27 -11.07
CA PRO A 706 2.45 -38.48 -11.89
C PRO A 706 3.11 -38.20 -13.25
N GLU A 707 4.04 -39.04 -13.68
CA GLU A 707 4.55 -38.99 -15.05
C GLU A 707 3.40 -39.24 -16.05
N GLY A 708 3.29 -38.38 -17.07
CA GLY A 708 2.25 -38.45 -18.09
C GLY A 708 1.05 -37.52 -17.84
N ASP A 709 0.81 -37.07 -16.61
CA ASP A 709 -0.23 -36.08 -16.32
C ASP A 709 0.04 -34.74 -17.06
N GLU A 710 1.32 -34.36 -17.26
CA GLU A 710 1.68 -33.16 -18.01
C GLU A 710 1.20 -33.22 -19.46
N LEU A 711 1.17 -34.41 -20.07
CA LEU A 711 0.68 -34.59 -21.44
C LEU A 711 -0.84 -34.43 -21.50
N ILE A 712 -1.56 -34.93 -20.50
CA ILE A 712 -3.01 -34.81 -20.36
C ILE A 712 -3.41 -33.33 -20.17
N TYR A 713 -2.73 -32.62 -19.26
CA TYR A 713 -2.99 -31.20 -19.01
C TYR A 713 -2.55 -30.32 -20.21
N ASN A 714 -1.43 -30.63 -20.86
CA ASN A 714 -1.00 -29.95 -22.08
C ASN A 714 -2.01 -30.12 -23.22
N ALA A 715 -2.59 -31.31 -23.39
CA ALA A 715 -3.63 -31.55 -24.39
C ALA A 715 -4.95 -30.81 -24.07
N ALA A 716 -5.28 -30.60 -22.80
CA ALA A 716 -6.42 -29.80 -22.38
C ALA A 716 -6.17 -28.29 -22.61
N ALA A 717 -5.03 -27.77 -22.18
CA ALA A 717 -4.63 -26.38 -22.38
C ALA A 717 -4.51 -26.02 -23.87
N ALA A 718 -3.93 -26.89 -24.70
CA ALA A 718 -3.83 -26.67 -26.15
C ALA A 718 -5.19 -26.46 -26.84
N LYS A 719 -6.26 -27.13 -26.37
CA LYS A 719 -7.63 -26.89 -26.84
C LYS A 719 -8.13 -25.48 -26.48
N VAL A 720 -7.81 -25.00 -25.27
CA VAL A 720 -8.12 -23.63 -24.81
C VAL A 720 -7.35 -22.60 -25.64
N MET A 721 -6.03 -22.79 -25.81
CA MET A 721 -5.20 -21.85 -26.57
C MET A 721 -5.63 -21.77 -28.04
N LYS A 722 -5.91 -22.92 -28.68
CA LYS A 722 -6.47 -22.96 -30.05
C LYS A 722 -7.82 -22.23 -30.14
N LYS A 723 -8.71 -22.39 -29.16
CA LYS A 723 -10.02 -21.70 -29.12
C LYS A 723 -9.89 -20.17 -28.99
N HIS A 724 -8.91 -19.69 -28.23
CA HIS A 724 -8.74 -18.25 -27.94
C HIS A 724 -7.73 -17.55 -28.87
N GLY A 725 -7.09 -18.28 -29.80
CA GLY A 725 -6.10 -17.75 -30.73
C GLY A 725 -4.75 -17.43 -30.09
N ILE A 726 -4.32 -18.23 -29.11
CA ILE A 726 -3.08 -18.03 -28.35
C ILE A 726 -1.95 -18.93 -28.91
N PRO A 727 -0.79 -18.37 -29.31
CA PRO A 727 0.39 -19.16 -29.68
C PRO A 727 0.94 -19.97 -28.50
N ILE A 728 1.45 -21.16 -28.81
CA ILE A 728 2.00 -22.11 -27.84
C ILE A 728 3.53 -22.14 -27.96
N ASN A 729 4.23 -21.84 -26.86
CA ASN A 729 5.67 -22.06 -26.71
C ASN A 729 5.93 -23.44 -26.11
N ASN A 730 6.67 -24.29 -26.81
CA ASN A 730 6.82 -25.72 -26.50
C ASN A 730 8.03 -26.00 -25.61
N LEU A 731 8.00 -25.51 -24.37
CA LEU A 731 9.03 -25.75 -23.35
C LEU A 731 9.22 -27.24 -23.06
N HIS A 732 8.15 -28.04 -23.16
CA HIS A 732 8.23 -29.49 -23.02
C HIS A 732 9.25 -30.09 -24.01
N SER A 733 9.19 -29.69 -25.29
CA SER A 733 10.15 -30.16 -26.29
C SER A 733 11.57 -29.63 -26.09
N VAL A 734 11.77 -28.52 -25.35
CA VAL A 734 13.12 -28.04 -25.01
C VAL A 734 13.76 -28.98 -24.00
N VAL A 735 13.01 -29.35 -22.94
CA VAL A 735 13.51 -30.24 -21.90
C VAL A 735 13.75 -31.67 -22.43
N THR A 736 12.82 -32.25 -23.22
CA THR A 736 13.01 -33.62 -23.76
C THR A 736 14.14 -33.74 -24.80
N LYS A 737 14.71 -32.62 -25.25
CA LYS A 737 15.85 -32.57 -26.21
C LYS A 737 17.17 -32.17 -25.55
N TRP A 738 17.18 -31.91 -24.24
CA TRP A 738 18.41 -31.66 -23.50
C TRP A 738 19.16 -32.97 -23.25
N GLU A 739 20.47 -32.96 -23.45
CA GLU A 739 21.38 -34.10 -23.27
C GLU A 739 21.23 -34.81 -21.91
N GLY A 740 21.07 -34.03 -20.83
CA GLY A 740 20.87 -34.55 -19.47
C GLY A 740 19.45 -35.06 -19.17
N TYR A 741 18.52 -35.03 -20.13
CA TYR A 741 17.12 -35.43 -19.90
C TYR A 741 16.97 -36.87 -19.42
N ALA A 742 17.77 -37.81 -19.96
CA ALA A 742 17.68 -39.22 -19.60
C ALA A 742 18.08 -39.48 -18.13
N GLU A 743 19.10 -38.77 -17.63
CA GLU A 743 19.52 -38.83 -16.23
C GLU A 743 18.51 -38.14 -15.31
N TRP A 744 18.14 -36.89 -15.65
CA TRP A 744 17.17 -36.10 -14.87
C TRP A 744 15.80 -36.79 -14.78
N LYS A 745 15.34 -37.47 -15.84
CA LYS A 745 14.06 -38.19 -15.83
C LYS A 745 14.01 -39.32 -14.79
N GLY A 746 15.16 -39.92 -14.43
CA GLY A 746 15.23 -40.89 -13.34
C GLY A 746 15.06 -40.29 -11.94
N GLY A 747 15.12 -38.96 -11.82
CA GLY A 747 15.01 -38.22 -10.55
C GLY A 747 13.59 -38.08 -10.01
N ASN A 748 13.48 -37.27 -8.94
CA ASN A 748 12.25 -37.00 -8.20
C ASN A 748 11.91 -35.50 -8.05
N ASP A 749 12.77 -34.60 -8.55
CA ASP A 749 12.55 -33.15 -8.54
C ASP A 749 12.14 -32.67 -9.93
N VAL A 750 11.01 -31.97 -10.00
CA VAL A 750 10.45 -31.37 -11.22
C VAL A 750 11.25 -30.16 -11.72
N HIS A 751 12.19 -29.64 -10.92
CA HIS A 751 13.08 -28.54 -11.29
C HIS A 751 14.37 -29.05 -11.94
N PHE A 752 15.04 -28.15 -12.68
CA PHE A 752 16.24 -28.48 -13.46
C PHE A 752 17.53 -27.82 -12.92
N SER A 753 18.68 -28.24 -13.46
CA SER A 753 19.94 -27.53 -13.32
C SER A 753 20.04 -26.32 -14.28
N GLY A 754 20.96 -25.39 -14.01
CA GLY A 754 21.01 -24.07 -14.67
C GLY A 754 21.24 -24.08 -16.20
N ALA A 755 21.75 -25.19 -16.77
CA ALA A 755 22.00 -25.29 -18.20
C ALA A 755 20.70 -25.28 -19.02
N VAL A 756 19.73 -26.15 -18.68
CA VAL A 756 18.46 -26.22 -19.42
C VAL A 756 17.51 -25.06 -19.08
N TYR A 757 17.58 -24.47 -17.88
CA TYR A 757 16.91 -23.18 -17.61
C TYR A 757 17.40 -22.05 -18.52
N SER A 758 18.67 -22.08 -18.96
CA SER A 758 19.18 -21.12 -19.95
C SER A 758 18.63 -21.40 -21.34
N LYS A 759 18.49 -22.69 -21.74
CA LYS A 759 17.83 -23.07 -23.01
C LYS A 759 16.33 -22.75 -23.03
N LEU A 760 15.65 -22.86 -21.89
CA LEU A 760 14.27 -22.37 -21.72
C LEU A 760 14.20 -20.85 -21.89
N ALA A 761 15.13 -20.10 -21.28
CA ALA A 761 15.20 -18.65 -21.42
C ALA A 761 15.50 -18.19 -22.86
N GLU A 762 16.41 -18.87 -23.57
CA GLU A 762 16.68 -18.66 -25.01
C GLU A 762 15.39 -18.80 -25.81
N GLN A 763 14.73 -19.97 -25.75
CA GLN A 763 13.50 -20.25 -26.48
C GLN A 763 12.36 -19.27 -26.16
N ILE A 764 12.27 -18.78 -24.92
CA ILE A 764 11.26 -17.79 -24.52
C ILE A 764 11.61 -16.40 -25.05
N SER A 765 12.89 -16.00 -25.02
CA SER A 765 13.34 -14.72 -25.56
C SER A 765 13.06 -14.61 -27.06
N GLU A 766 13.32 -15.66 -27.85
CA GLU A 766 12.99 -15.72 -29.29
C GLU A 766 11.50 -15.47 -29.54
N LYS A 767 10.61 -16.12 -28.78
CA LYS A 767 9.16 -16.00 -28.95
C LYS A 767 8.61 -14.65 -28.49
N ILE A 768 9.30 -13.96 -27.57
CA ILE A 768 8.93 -12.60 -27.16
C ILE A 768 9.40 -11.59 -28.21
N LEU A 769 10.65 -11.69 -28.68
CA LEU A 769 11.22 -10.76 -29.67
C LEU A 769 10.47 -10.83 -31.03
N ALA A 770 10.07 -12.03 -31.45
CA ALA A 770 9.27 -12.21 -32.66
C ALA A 770 7.90 -11.50 -32.65
N GLU A 771 7.33 -11.19 -31.47
CA GLU A 771 6.08 -10.40 -31.37
C GLU A 771 6.31 -8.89 -31.53
N PHE A 772 7.57 -8.42 -31.47
CA PHE A 772 7.96 -7.04 -31.76
C PHE A 772 8.27 -6.85 -33.25
N GLU A 773 8.99 -7.78 -33.88
CA GLU A 773 9.44 -7.67 -35.27
C GLU A 773 8.30 -7.66 -36.29
N VAL A 774 7.11 -8.16 -35.93
CA VAL A 774 5.91 -8.22 -36.79
C VAL A 774 5.19 -6.86 -36.92
N SER A 775 5.72 -5.76 -36.36
CA SER A 775 5.06 -4.43 -36.38
C SER A 775 5.58 -3.44 -37.43
N THR A 776 6.43 -3.83 -38.37
CA THR A 776 7.06 -2.93 -39.36
C THR A 776 6.52 -3.03 -40.79
N GLU A 777 5.63 -3.98 -41.11
CA GLU A 777 4.97 -4.08 -42.42
C GLU A 777 3.44 -3.99 -42.31
N LYS A 778 2.90 -2.75 -42.33
CA LYS A 778 1.55 -2.44 -42.81
C LYS A 778 1.30 -0.94 -43.00
#